data_AF-A0A8C0QBY2-F1
#
_entry.id   AF-A0A8C0QBY2-F1
#
_cell.length_a   1.000
_cell.length_b   1.000
_cell.length_c   1.000
_cell.angle_alpha   90.00
_cell.angle_beta   90.00
_cell.angle_gamma   90.00
#
_symmetry.space_group_name_H-M   'P 1'
#
loop_
_entity.id
_entity.type
_entity.pdbx_description
1 polymer ?
#
loop_
_entity_poly.entity_id
_entity_poly.type
_entity_poly.pdbx_seq_one_letter_code
_entity_poly.pdbx_strand_id
1 'polypeptide(L)'
;MERAMEQLNRLTRSLRRARTVELPDDNETAVYTLMPMVMADQHRSVSELLSNSKFDVNYAFGRVKRSLLHIAANCGSVECLVLLLKKGANPNYQDISGCTPLHLAARNGQKKCMSKLLEYSADVNICNNEGLTAIHWLAVNGRTELLHDLVQHVSDVDVEDAMGQTALHVACQNGHKTTVQCLLDSGADINRPNVSGATPLYFACSHGQRDTAQILLLRGAKYLSDKNGVTPLDLCVQGGYGETCEVLIQYHPRLFQTIIQMTQNEDLRENMLRQVLEHLSQQSESQYLKILTSLAEVATTNGHKLLSLSSNYDAQMKSLLRIVRIFCHVFRIGPSSPSNGIDLGYNGNKTPRSQVFKPLELLWHSLDEWLVLIATELMKNKKDSTDITSILLKQKGQDQDGTSIPPFEPPGPGSYENLSSGTGESKPDALGGKQEASADCQDVISMTANRLSAVIQAFYMCCSCQMPPGMTSPRFIEFVCKHDEVLKCFVNRNPKIIFDHFHFLLECPELMSRFMHIIKAQAEYVQLVTELRMTRAIQPQINAFLQGFHMFIPPSLIQLFDEYELELLLSGMPEIDVSDWIRNTEYTSGYEREDPVIQWFWEVVEGITPEERVLLLQFVTGSSRVPHGGFANIMGGSGLQNFTIAAVPYTPNLLPTSSTCINMLKLPEYPSKEILKDRLLVALHCGSYGYTMA
;
A
#
# COMPACT_ATOMS: atom_id res chain seq x y z
N MET A 1 -60.04 16.44 54.73
CA MET A 1 -60.36 14.99 54.61
C MET A 1 -60.99 14.68 53.26
N GLU A 2 -62.01 15.42 52.79
CA GLU A 2 -62.60 15.25 51.44
C GLU A 2 -61.60 15.36 50.28
N ARG A 3 -60.71 16.36 50.27
CA ARG A 3 -59.66 16.48 49.22
C ARG A 3 -58.67 15.31 49.22
N ALA A 4 -58.39 14.72 50.38
CA ALA A 4 -57.53 13.54 50.49
C ALA A 4 -58.28 12.28 50.03
N MET A 5 -59.58 12.17 50.36
CA MET A 5 -60.47 11.12 49.89
C MET A 5 -60.69 11.18 48.36
N GLU A 6 -60.70 12.38 47.80
CA GLU A 6 -60.84 12.64 46.36
C GLU A 6 -59.55 12.34 45.58
N GLN A 7 -58.39 12.65 46.17
CA GLN A 7 -57.10 12.20 45.65
C GLN A 7 -56.91 10.68 45.77
N LEU A 8 -57.33 10.06 46.88
CA LEU A 8 -57.32 8.61 47.02
C LEU A 8 -58.29 7.96 46.03
N ASN A 9 -59.49 8.52 45.82
CA ASN A 9 -60.44 8.05 44.81
C ASN A 9 -59.97 8.29 43.37
N ARG A 10 -59.17 9.33 43.10
CA ARG A 10 -58.47 9.54 41.82
C ARG A 10 -57.34 8.54 41.62
N LEU A 11 -56.52 8.29 42.65
CA LEU A 11 -55.47 7.28 42.60
C LEU A 11 -56.07 5.87 42.45
N THR A 12 -57.17 5.58 43.14
CA THR A 12 -57.92 4.32 43.04
C THR A 12 -58.62 4.20 41.69
N ARG A 13 -59.08 5.30 41.08
CA ARG A 13 -59.58 5.32 39.69
C ARG A 13 -58.46 5.15 38.65
N SER A 14 -57.27 5.72 38.90
CA SER A 14 -56.08 5.60 38.05
C SER A 14 -55.46 4.21 38.13
N LEU A 15 -55.45 3.60 39.32
CA LEU A 15 -55.06 2.22 39.57
C LEU A 15 -56.16 1.22 39.15
N ARG A 16 -57.44 1.61 39.10
CA ARG A 16 -58.51 0.81 38.46
C ARG A 16 -58.46 0.86 36.93
N ARG A 17 -57.99 1.97 36.35
CA ARG A 17 -57.61 2.01 34.92
C ARG A 17 -56.38 1.15 34.61
N ALA A 18 -55.70 0.63 35.63
CA ALA A 18 -54.73 -0.47 35.51
C ALA A 18 -55.38 -1.86 35.40
N ARG A 19 -56.64 -1.96 34.94
CA ARG A 19 -57.22 -3.20 34.42
C ARG A 19 -57.81 -2.88 33.05
N THR A 20 -57.33 -3.60 32.04
CA THR A 20 -57.64 -3.49 30.62
C THR A 20 -57.23 -2.16 29.98
N VAL A 21 -55.91 -1.96 29.76
CA VAL A 21 -55.52 -1.32 28.51
C VAL A 21 -56.04 -2.27 27.43
N GLU A 22 -57.19 -1.97 26.86
CA GLU A 22 -57.66 -2.75 25.72
C GLU A 22 -56.67 -2.48 24.59
N LEU A 23 -56.15 -3.56 24.00
CA LEU A 23 -55.30 -3.44 22.84
C LEU A 23 -56.14 -2.77 21.74
N PRO A 24 -55.62 -1.74 21.04
CA PRO A 24 -56.32 -1.16 19.89
C PRO A 24 -56.77 -2.27 18.92
N ASP A 25 -57.98 -2.13 18.36
CA ASP A 25 -58.52 -3.11 17.39
C ASP A 25 -57.69 -3.15 16.09
N ASP A 26 -56.99 -2.05 15.78
CA ASP A 26 -56.08 -1.94 14.66
C ASP A 26 -54.71 -2.56 14.99
N ASN A 27 -54.28 -3.50 14.15
CA ASN A 27 -53.01 -4.22 14.31
C ASN A 27 -51.79 -3.27 14.24
N GLU A 28 -51.84 -2.19 13.45
CA GLU A 28 -50.72 -1.26 13.33
C GLU A 28 -50.47 -0.53 14.65
N THR A 29 -51.51 0.02 15.25
CA THR A 29 -51.45 0.75 16.52
C THR A 29 -51.18 -0.20 17.71
N ALA A 30 -51.77 -1.38 17.68
CA ALA A 30 -51.57 -2.44 18.67
C ALA A 30 -50.11 -2.86 18.81
N VAL A 31 -49.38 -3.01 17.69
CA VAL A 31 -47.97 -3.38 17.71
C VAL A 31 -47.13 -2.35 18.46
N TYR A 32 -47.32 -1.05 18.23
CA TYR A 32 -46.49 -0.03 18.89
C TYR A 32 -46.66 -0.04 20.41
N THR A 33 -47.80 -0.53 20.90
CA THR A 33 -48.04 -0.77 22.32
C THR A 33 -47.33 -2.04 22.79
N LEU A 34 -47.43 -3.14 22.03
CA LEU A 34 -46.84 -4.43 22.39
C LEU A 34 -45.31 -4.47 22.28
N MET A 35 -44.72 -3.78 21.29
CA MET A 35 -43.30 -3.88 20.96
C MET A 35 -42.38 -3.53 22.14
N PRO A 36 -42.54 -2.40 22.86
CA PRO A 36 -41.70 -2.10 24.02
C PRO A 36 -41.82 -3.14 25.15
N MET A 37 -43.03 -3.68 25.36
CA MET A 37 -43.27 -4.74 26.35
C MET A 37 -42.60 -6.06 25.96
N VAL A 38 -42.64 -6.41 24.68
CA VAL A 38 -41.92 -7.58 24.13
C VAL A 38 -40.42 -7.38 24.26
N MET A 39 -39.88 -6.20 23.94
CA MET A 39 -38.45 -5.88 24.10
C MET A 39 -37.98 -5.97 25.56
N ALA A 40 -38.86 -5.62 26.51
CA ALA A 40 -38.59 -5.71 27.95
C ALA A 40 -38.97 -7.07 28.58
N ASP A 41 -39.33 -8.08 27.76
CA ASP A 41 -39.73 -9.44 28.16
C ASP A 41 -40.90 -9.50 29.18
N GLN A 42 -41.84 -8.55 29.10
CA GLN A 42 -43.00 -8.44 29.99
C GLN A 42 -44.15 -9.39 29.59
N HIS A 43 -43.85 -10.69 29.54
CA HIS A 43 -44.75 -11.74 29.05
C HIS A 43 -46.12 -11.80 29.73
N ARG A 44 -46.24 -11.47 31.03
CA ARG A 44 -47.54 -11.44 31.74
C ARG A 44 -48.46 -10.37 31.18
N SER A 45 -47.95 -9.14 31.04
CA SER A 45 -48.69 -8.02 30.47
C SER A 45 -49.07 -8.29 29.01
N VAL A 46 -48.12 -8.79 28.21
CA VAL A 46 -48.37 -9.15 26.80
C VAL A 46 -49.43 -10.27 26.70
N SER A 47 -49.41 -11.26 27.59
CA SER A 47 -50.38 -12.37 27.59
C SER A 47 -51.80 -11.91 27.94
N GLU A 48 -51.95 -11.00 28.90
CA GLU A 48 -53.25 -10.44 29.27
C GLU A 48 -53.85 -9.63 28.12
N LEU A 49 -53.03 -8.80 27.46
CA LEU A 49 -53.45 -7.98 26.33
C LEU A 49 -53.79 -8.80 25.08
N LEU A 50 -53.02 -9.85 24.78
CA LEU A 50 -53.28 -10.74 23.65
C LEU A 50 -54.48 -11.67 23.88
N SER A 51 -54.85 -11.96 25.13
CA SER A 51 -56.01 -12.84 25.41
C SER A 51 -57.34 -12.12 25.24
N ASN A 52 -57.35 -10.79 25.33
CA ASN A 52 -58.54 -9.95 25.22
C ASN A 52 -58.63 -9.22 23.86
N SER A 53 -57.79 -9.55 22.88
CA SER A 53 -57.73 -8.85 21.59
C SER A 53 -57.79 -9.80 20.39
N LYS A 54 -58.14 -9.25 19.22
CA LYS A 54 -58.12 -9.95 17.91
C LYS A 54 -56.81 -9.75 17.14
N PHE A 55 -55.75 -9.38 17.85
CA PHE A 55 -54.46 -9.05 17.24
C PHE A 55 -53.89 -10.23 16.44
N ASP A 56 -53.48 -9.97 15.19
CA ASP A 56 -52.77 -10.96 14.40
C ASP A 56 -51.30 -11.04 14.85
N VAL A 57 -50.93 -12.14 15.52
CA VAL A 57 -49.57 -12.38 16.02
C VAL A 57 -48.51 -12.42 14.91
N ASN A 58 -48.91 -12.64 13.66
CA ASN A 58 -48.04 -12.64 12.48
C ASN A 58 -48.01 -11.29 11.78
N TYR A 59 -48.70 -10.27 12.30
CA TYR A 59 -48.75 -8.95 11.69
C TYR A 59 -47.33 -8.38 11.50
N ALA A 60 -47.01 -8.08 10.24
CA ALA A 60 -45.73 -7.54 9.84
C ALA A 60 -45.78 -6.02 9.72
N PHE A 61 -44.91 -5.35 10.46
CA PHE A 61 -44.95 -3.90 10.63
C PHE A 61 -43.60 -3.24 10.32
N GLY A 62 -43.64 -1.91 10.22
CA GLY A 62 -42.49 -1.08 9.88
C GLY A 62 -41.99 -1.28 8.45
N ARG A 63 -40.91 -0.59 8.10
CA ARG A 63 -40.31 -0.64 6.75
C ARG A 63 -39.69 -2.00 6.42
N VAL A 64 -39.25 -2.73 7.44
CA VAL A 64 -38.57 -4.03 7.31
C VAL A 64 -39.57 -5.19 7.30
N LYS A 65 -40.87 -4.96 7.54
CA LYS A 65 -41.92 -6.00 7.59
C LYS A 65 -41.60 -7.12 8.60
N ARG A 66 -41.19 -6.74 9.82
CA ARG A 66 -40.92 -7.69 10.90
C ARG A 66 -42.17 -7.96 11.73
N SER A 67 -42.29 -9.17 12.26
CA SER A 67 -43.33 -9.53 13.25
C SER A 67 -42.82 -9.34 14.68
N LEU A 68 -43.71 -9.38 15.69
CA LEU A 68 -43.30 -9.32 17.10
C LEU A 68 -42.36 -10.47 17.48
N LEU A 69 -42.49 -11.63 16.81
CA LEU A 69 -41.60 -12.77 16.99
C LEU A 69 -40.15 -12.45 16.57
N HIS A 70 -39.96 -11.68 15.50
CA HIS A 70 -38.63 -11.19 15.11
C HIS A 70 -38.01 -10.29 16.18
N ILE A 71 -38.81 -9.40 16.78
CA ILE A 71 -38.33 -8.50 17.84
C ILE A 71 -37.95 -9.30 19.09
N ALA A 72 -38.80 -10.24 19.51
CA ALA A 72 -38.51 -11.11 20.65
C ALA A 72 -37.22 -11.93 20.44
N ALA A 73 -37.05 -12.50 19.25
CA ALA A 73 -35.85 -13.25 18.88
C ALA A 73 -34.59 -12.36 18.82
N ASN A 74 -34.73 -11.14 18.30
CA ASN A 74 -33.63 -10.17 18.21
C ASN A 74 -33.16 -9.68 19.60
N CYS A 75 -34.10 -9.38 20.50
CA CYS A 75 -33.84 -8.84 21.83
C CYS A 75 -33.49 -9.91 22.89
N GLY A 76 -33.78 -11.19 22.63
CA GLY A 76 -33.57 -12.26 23.60
C GLY A 76 -34.72 -12.43 24.60
N SER A 77 -35.93 -11.96 24.26
CA SER A 77 -37.12 -12.00 25.10
C SER A 77 -37.76 -13.38 25.08
N VAL A 78 -37.18 -14.32 25.82
CA VAL A 78 -37.51 -15.76 25.75
C VAL A 78 -38.97 -16.03 26.11
N GLU A 79 -39.47 -15.43 27.20
CA GLU A 79 -40.82 -15.70 27.69
C GLU A 79 -41.87 -15.12 26.75
N CYS A 80 -41.65 -13.91 26.25
CA CYS A 80 -42.48 -13.31 25.21
C CYS A 80 -42.43 -14.11 23.89
N LEU A 81 -41.27 -14.62 23.50
CA LEU A 81 -41.11 -15.45 22.29
C LEU A 81 -41.94 -16.74 22.40
N VAL A 82 -41.85 -17.46 23.53
CA VAL A 82 -42.64 -18.68 23.77
C VAL A 82 -44.14 -18.37 23.81
N LEU A 83 -44.54 -17.25 24.42
CA LEU A 83 -45.93 -16.82 24.43
C LEU A 83 -46.47 -16.59 23.02
N LEU A 84 -45.72 -15.86 22.18
CA LEU A 84 -46.11 -15.58 20.79
C LEU A 84 -46.23 -16.86 19.97
N LEU A 85 -45.28 -17.80 20.11
CA LEU A 85 -45.33 -19.11 19.44
C LEU A 85 -46.56 -19.93 19.87
N LYS A 86 -46.87 -19.97 21.17
CA LYS A 86 -48.08 -20.64 21.69
C LYS A 86 -49.38 -20.03 21.17
N LYS A 87 -49.37 -18.74 20.82
CA LYS A 87 -50.51 -18.03 20.23
C LYS A 87 -50.58 -18.15 18.70
N GLY A 88 -49.71 -18.97 18.08
CA GLY A 88 -49.74 -19.26 16.65
C GLY A 88 -48.85 -18.37 15.79
N ALA A 89 -47.85 -17.70 16.38
CA ALA A 89 -46.83 -17.00 15.58
C ALA A 89 -46.02 -18.01 14.76
N ASN A 90 -45.84 -17.73 13.47
CA ASN A 90 -45.10 -18.56 12.54
C ASN A 90 -43.58 -18.35 12.75
N PRO A 91 -42.82 -19.38 13.20
CA PRO A 91 -41.37 -19.28 13.40
C PRO A 91 -40.59 -19.09 12.10
N ASN A 92 -41.21 -19.36 10.95
CA ASN A 92 -40.62 -19.29 9.61
C ASN A 92 -41.04 -18.04 8.84
N TYR A 93 -41.74 -17.10 9.47
CA TYR A 93 -42.12 -15.85 8.82
C TYR A 93 -40.85 -15.08 8.41
N GLN A 94 -40.76 -14.64 7.16
CA GLN A 94 -39.62 -13.88 6.65
C GLN A 94 -39.93 -12.39 6.60
N ASP A 95 -38.98 -11.57 7.06
CA ASP A 95 -39.01 -10.12 6.87
C ASP A 95 -38.67 -9.73 5.41
N ILE A 96 -38.66 -8.44 5.08
CA ILE A 96 -38.42 -7.98 3.68
C ILE A 96 -37.06 -8.42 3.12
N SER A 97 -36.09 -8.70 4.00
CA SER A 97 -34.76 -9.17 3.63
C SER A 97 -34.68 -10.69 3.52
N GLY A 98 -35.79 -11.40 3.72
CA GLY A 98 -35.83 -12.85 3.79
C GLY A 98 -35.36 -13.41 5.14
N CYS A 99 -35.10 -12.57 6.15
CA CYS A 99 -34.63 -13.05 7.45
C CYS A 99 -35.80 -13.57 8.28
N THR A 100 -35.64 -14.74 8.89
CA THR A 100 -36.58 -15.30 9.90
C THR A 100 -36.18 -14.90 11.32
N PRO A 101 -37.04 -15.09 12.34
CA PRO A 101 -36.66 -14.92 13.74
C PRO A 101 -35.42 -15.73 14.14
N LEU A 102 -35.22 -16.93 13.56
CA LEU A 102 -34.05 -17.76 13.82
C LEU A 102 -32.75 -17.10 13.34
N HIS A 103 -32.75 -16.42 12.18
CA HIS A 103 -31.59 -15.65 11.70
C HIS A 103 -31.21 -14.54 12.68
N LEU A 104 -32.19 -13.79 13.20
CA LEU A 104 -31.94 -12.71 14.15
C LEU A 104 -31.43 -13.24 15.50
N ALA A 105 -31.98 -14.35 15.97
CA ALA A 105 -31.51 -15.02 17.18
C ALA A 105 -30.06 -15.51 17.02
N ALA A 106 -29.73 -16.14 15.88
CA ALA A 106 -28.38 -16.59 15.55
C ALA A 106 -27.38 -15.42 15.47
N ARG A 107 -27.74 -14.36 14.74
CA ARG A 107 -26.93 -13.15 14.59
C ARG A 107 -26.60 -12.50 15.94
N ASN A 108 -27.58 -12.40 16.84
CA ASN A 108 -27.39 -11.74 18.14
C ASN A 108 -26.93 -12.70 19.25
N GLY A 109 -26.73 -13.99 18.97
CA GLY A 109 -26.25 -14.97 19.95
C GLY A 109 -27.28 -15.35 21.01
N GLN A 110 -28.57 -15.31 20.68
CA GLN A 110 -29.66 -15.51 21.64
C GLN A 110 -29.96 -17.00 21.84
N LYS A 111 -29.10 -17.69 22.60
CA LYS A 111 -29.12 -19.16 22.83
C LYS A 111 -30.52 -19.71 23.14
N LYS A 112 -31.14 -19.17 24.19
CA LYS A 112 -32.45 -19.65 24.68
C LYS A 112 -33.55 -19.44 23.63
N CYS A 113 -33.55 -18.31 22.93
CA CYS A 113 -34.50 -18.04 21.86
C CYS A 113 -34.32 -19.02 20.69
N MET A 114 -33.07 -19.32 20.30
CA MET A 114 -32.80 -20.32 19.26
C MET A 114 -33.33 -21.71 19.65
N SER A 115 -33.01 -22.19 20.85
CA SER A 115 -33.51 -23.49 21.33
C SER A 115 -35.05 -23.55 21.32
N LYS A 116 -35.72 -22.48 21.75
CA LYS A 116 -37.18 -22.39 21.71
C LYS A 116 -37.75 -22.31 20.29
N LEU A 117 -37.10 -21.60 19.37
CA LEU A 117 -37.54 -21.59 17.97
C LEU A 117 -37.42 -22.99 17.34
N LEU A 118 -36.33 -23.72 17.61
CA LEU A 118 -36.13 -25.09 17.12
C LEU A 118 -37.15 -26.08 17.72
N GLU A 119 -37.46 -25.98 19.02
CA GLU A 119 -38.54 -26.77 19.66
C GLU A 119 -39.90 -26.58 18.97
N TYR A 120 -40.17 -25.39 18.43
CA TYR A 120 -41.40 -25.06 17.71
C TYR A 120 -41.26 -25.25 16.19
N SER A 121 -40.33 -26.11 15.74
CA SER A 121 -40.16 -26.47 14.33
C SER A 121 -39.78 -25.30 13.40
N ALA A 122 -38.96 -24.37 13.88
CA ALA A 122 -38.29 -23.41 13.00
C ALA A 122 -37.40 -24.14 11.98
N ASP A 123 -37.55 -23.81 10.70
CA ASP A 123 -36.74 -24.38 9.63
C ASP A 123 -35.38 -23.67 9.56
N VAL A 124 -34.33 -24.47 9.73
CA VAL A 124 -32.93 -24.02 9.74
C VAL A 124 -32.38 -23.75 8.33
N ASN A 125 -33.05 -24.25 7.29
CA ASN A 125 -32.59 -24.19 5.90
C ASN A 125 -33.14 -22.97 5.14
N ILE A 126 -34.05 -22.20 5.73
CA ILE A 126 -34.53 -20.97 5.11
C ILE A 126 -33.36 -20.03 4.92
N CYS A 127 -33.16 -19.54 3.70
CA CYS A 127 -32.17 -18.55 3.38
C CYS A 127 -32.82 -17.16 3.24
N ASN A 128 -32.06 -16.12 3.58
CA ASN A 128 -32.44 -14.75 3.28
C ASN A 128 -32.21 -14.41 1.80
N ASN A 129 -32.47 -13.17 1.40
CA ASN A 129 -32.32 -12.73 -0.01
C ASN A 129 -30.86 -12.78 -0.52
N GLU A 130 -29.88 -12.93 0.37
CA GLU A 130 -28.45 -13.08 0.05
C GLU A 130 -28.01 -14.56 0.07
N GLY A 131 -28.94 -15.51 0.26
CA GLY A 131 -28.63 -16.93 0.39
C GLY A 131 -28.12 -17.33 1.79
N LEU A 132 -28.05 -16.40 2.74
CA LEU A 132 -27.54 -16.68 4.09
C LEU A 132 -28.60 -17.39 4.93
N THR A 133 -28.21 -18.52 5.52
CA THR A 133 -28.98 -19.26 6.53
C THR A 133 -28.51 -18.95 7.95
N ALA A 134 -29.19 -19.49 8.97
CA ALA A 134 -28.79 -19.32 10.37
C ALA A 134 -27.34 -19.76 10.64
N ILE A 135 -26.86 -20.82 9.98
CA ILE A 135 -25.49 -21.33 10.15
C ILE A 135 -24.42 -20.32 9.70
N HIS A 136 -24.71 -19.52 8.66
CA HIS A 136 -23.83 -18.46 8.20
C HIS A 136 -23.68 -17.36 9.27
N TRP A 137 -24.79 -16.92 9.87
CA TRP A 137 -24.76 -15.90 10.93
C TRP A 137 -24.01 -16.36 12.19
N LEU A 138 -24.05 -17.65 12.50
CA LEU A 138 -23.25 -18.23 13.57
C LEU A 138 -21.76 -18.26 13.21
N ALA A 139 -21.45 -18.57 11.95
CA ALA A 139 -20.09 -18.59 11.43
C ALA A 139 -19.47 -17.19 11.39
N VAL A 140 -20.19 -16.16 10.94
CA VAL A 140 -19.73 -14.75 10.95
C VAL A 140 -19.29 -14.33 12.35
N ASN A 141 -20.09 -14.66 13.37
CA ASN A 141 -19.89 -14.19 14.74
C ASN A 141 -19.11 -15.18 15.63
N GLY A 142 -18.63 -16.29 15.09
CA GLY A 142 -17.87 -17.29 15.86
C GLY A 142 -18.65 -17.95 16.99
N ARG A 143 -19.97 -18.10 16.86
CA ARG A 143 -20.85 -18.62 17.93
C ARG A 143 -20.84 -20.14 17.99
N THR A 144 -19.69 -20.73 18.31
CA THR A 144 -19.46 -22.19 18.21
C THR A 144 -20.43 -23.03 19.06
N GLU A 145 -20.79 -22.59 20.27
CA GLU A 145 -21.76 -23.33 21.11
C GLU A 145 -23.13 -23.45 20.44
N LEU A 146 -23.61 -22.35 19.87
CA LEU A 146 -24.90 -22.30 19.18
C LEU A 146 -24.86 -23.08 17.87
N LEU A 147 -23.69 -23.08 17.22
CA LEU A 147 -23.47 -23.88 16.04
C LEU A 147 -23.59 -25.38 16.38
N HIS A 148 -23.01 -25.82 17.49
CA HIS A 148 -23.10 -27.20 17.92
C HIS A 148 -24.55 -27.64 18.16
N ASP A 149 -25.36 -26.79 18.81
CA ASP A 149 -26.78 -27.04 19.02
C ASP A 149 -27.56 -27.06 17.69
N LEU A 150 -27.29 -26.09 16.80
CA LEU A 150 -28.02 -25.96 15.52
C LEU A 150 -27.73 -27.12 14.57
N VAL A 151 -26.47 -27.56 14.48
CA VAL A 151 -26.04 -28.58 13.51
C VAL A 151 -26.74 -29.93 13.74
N GLN A 152 -27.17 -30.24 14.96
CA GLN A 152 -27.99 -31.43 15.24
C GLN A 152 -29.33 -31.44 14.48
N HIS A 153 -29.79 -30.27 14.04
CA HIS A 153 -31.03 -30.07 13.30
C HIS A 153 -30.80 -29.77 11.82
N VAL A 154 -29.54 -29.70 11.36
CA VAL A 154 -29.17 -29.37 9.99
C VAL A 154 -28.84 -30.66 9.22
N SER A 155 -29.43 -30.82 8.04
CA SER A 155 -29.18 -31.99 7.17
C SER A 155 -27.98 -31.82 6.24
N ASP A 156 -27.68 -30.57 5.84
CA ASP A 156 -26.55 -30.20 5.01
C ASP A 156 -25.90 -28.93 5.58
N VAL A 157 -24.62 -29.03 5.95
CA VAL A 157 -23.85 -27.89 6.51
C VAL A 157 -23.19 -27.03 5.42
N ASP A 158 -23.13 -27.52 4.19
CA ASP A 158 -22.52 -26.86 3.04
C ASP A 158 -23.54 -26.07 2.21
N VAL A 159 -24.53 -25.48 2.88
CA VAL A 159 -25.43 -24.52 2.23
C VAL A 159 -24.62 -23.33 1.73
N GLU A 160 -24.84 -22.95 0.48
CA GLU A 160 -24.13 -21.88 -0.21
C GLU A 160 -24.95 -20.58 -0.20
N ASP A 161 -24.28 -19.46 0.06
CA ASP A 161 -24.85 -18.12 -0.12
C ASP A 161 -24.87 -17.70 -1.61
N ALA A 162 -25.31 -16.48 -1.90
CA ALA A 162 -25.38 -15.95 -3.27
C ALA A 162 -24.02 -15.89 -3.99
N MET A 163 -22.90 -15.98 -3.28
CA MET A 163 -21.54 -15.99 -3.80
C MET A 163 -20.93 -17.40 -3.83
N GLY A 164 -21.72 -18.44 -3.50
CA GLY A 164 -21.26 -19.82 -3.37
C GLY A 164 -20.44 -20.08 -2.11
N GLN A 165 -20.46 -19.17 -1.12
CA GLN A 165 -19.72 -19.36 0.12
C GLN A 165 -20.56 -20.17 1.09
N THR A 166 -19.93 -21.16 1.72
CA THR A 166 -20.50 -21.91 2.83
C THR A 166 -20.13 -21.27 4.17
N ALA A 167 -20.79 -21.69 5.25
CA ALA A 167 -20.42 -21.26 6.61
C ALA A 167 -18.94 -21.52 6.95
N LEU A 168 -18.32 -22.55 6.35
CA LEU A 168 -16.89 -22.83 6.54
C LEU A 168 -16.00 -21.73 5.94
N HIS A 169 -16.33 -21.22 4.75
CA HIS A 169 -15.63 -20.09 4.14
C HIS A 169 -15.67 -18.87 5.05
N VAL A 170 -16.85 -18.53 5.55
CA VAL A 170 -17.09 -17.38 6.42
C VAL A 170 -16.36 -17.51 7.76
N ALA A 171 -16.35 -18.71 8.35
CA ALA A 171 -15.61 -18.97 9.59
C ALA A 171 -14.09 -18.84 9.38
N CYS A 172 -13.57 -19.31 8.25
CA CYS A 172 -12.17 -19.20 7.86
C CYS A 172 -11.75 -17.74 7.61
N GLN A 173 -12.59 -16.95 6.93
CA GLN A 173 -12.34 -15.52 6.71
C GLN A 173 -12.20 -14.75 8.03
N ASN A 174 -13.07 -15.03 9.00
CA ASN A 174 -13.11 -14.32 10.28
C ASN A 174 -12.19 -14.91 11.35
N GLY A 175 -11.47 -16.00 11.07
CA GLY A 175 -10.50 -16.58 12.01
C GLY A 175 -11.11 -17.39 13.16
N HIS A 176 -12.37 -17.80 13.07
CA HIS A 176 -13.08 -18.48 14.16
C HIS A 176 -12.71 -19.96 14.24
N LYS A 177 -11.50 -20.26 14.73
CA LYS A 177 -10.91 -21.62 14.73
C LYS A 177 -11.79 -22.72 15.37
N THR A 178 -12.49 -22.42 16.47
CA THR A 178 -13.39 -23.38 17.13
C THR A 178 -14.63 -23.66 16.28
N THR A 179 -15.12 -22.66 15.57
CA THR A 179 -16.23 -22.77 14.62
C THR A 179 -15.81 -23.56 13.38
N VAL A 180 -14.62 -23.29 12.82
CA VAL A 180 -14.03 -24.08 11.74
C VAL A 180 -13.95 -25.55 12.15
N GLN A 181 -13.43 -25.84 13.35
CA GLN A 181 -13.33 -27.18 13.88
C GLN A 181 -14.70 -27.87 13.99
N CYS A 182 -15.69 -27.18 14.56
CA CYS A 182 -17.06 -27.67 14.69
C CYS A 182 -17.70 -27.99 13.33
N LEU A 183 -17.57 -27.10 12.33
CA LEU A 183 -18.09 -27.32 10.98
C LEU A 183 -17.44 -28.53 10.30
N LEU A 184 -16.12 -28.68 10.42
CA LEU A 184 -15.40 -29.83 9.86
C LEU A 184 -15.79 -31.14 10.55
N ASP A 185 -15.96 -31.14 11.87
CA ASP A 185 -16.43 -32.33 12.61
C ASP A 185 -17.88 -32.69 12.28
N SER A 186 -18.64 -31.72 11.76
CA SER A 186 -20.02 -31.87 11.30
C SER A 186 -20.14 -32.28 9.83
N GLY A 187 -19.02 -32.55 9.15
CA GLY A 187 -19.01 -33.06 7.78
C GLY A 187 -18.93 -32.01 6.67
N ALA A 188 -18.61 -30.74 6.99
CA ALA A 188 -18.42 -29.71 5.97
C ALA A 188 -17.27 -30.05 5.01
N ASP A 189 -17.48 -29.86 3.70
CA ASP A 189 -16.48 -30.09 2.68
C ASP A 189 -15.36 -29.02 2.75
N ILE A 190 -14.22 -29.48 3.25
CA ILE A 190 -13.00 -28.67 3.44
C ILE A 190 -12.46 -28.04 2.15
N ASN A 191 -12.82 -28.57 0.98
CA ASN A 191 -12.31 -28.14 -0.32
C ASN A 191 -13.40 -27.53 -1.23
N ARG A 192 -14.62 -27.32 -0.72
CA ARG A 192 -15.72 -26.75 -1.50
C ARG A 192 -15.31 -25.40 -2.08
N PRO A 193 -15.32 -25.20 -3.40
CA PRO A 193 -15.02 -23.89 -3.99
C PRO A 193 -16.27 -23.02 -4.07
N ASN A 194 -16.11 -21.73 -3.84
CA ASN A 194 -17.17 -20.75 -4.11
C ASN A 194 -17.29 -20.43 -5.63
N VAL A 195 -18.13 -19.45 -5.99
CA VAL A 195 -18.33 -19.04 -7.40
C VAL A 195 -17.03 -18.57 -8.08
N SER A 196 -16.06 -18.00 -7.36
CA SER A 196 -14.76 -17.60 -7.90
C SER A 196 -13.72 -18.72 -7.91
N GLY A 197 -14.06 -19.93 -7.45
CA GLY A 197 -13.11 -21.04 -7.28
C GLY A 197 -12.27 -20.97 -6.00
N ALA A 198 -12.55 -20.01 -5.11
CA ALA A 198 -11.85 -19.87 -3.84
C ALA A 198 -12.36 -20.88 -2.81
N THR A 199 -11.44 -21.55 -2.13
CA THR A 199 -11.72 -22.58 -1.10
C THR A 199 -11.68 -21.97 0.32
N PRO A 200 -12.09 -22.70 1.37
CA PRO A 200 -11.94 -22.22 2.75
C PRO A 200 -10.49 -21.86 3.12
N LEU A 201 -9.50 -22.62 2.62
CA LEU A 201 -8.08 -22.31 2.82
C LEU A 201 -7.68 -20.98 2.16
N TYR A 202 -8.25 -20.67 0.99
CA TYR A 202 -8.05 -19.37 0.33
C TYR A 202 -8.50 -18.22 1.25
N PHE A 203 -9.68 -18.32 1.86
CA PHE A 203 -10.20 -17.27 2.76
C PHE A 203 -9.40 -17.11 4.05
N ALA A 204 -8.95 -18.23 4.65
CA ALA A 204 -8.05 -18.18 5.79
C ALA A 204 -6.74 -17.46 5.44
N CYS A 205 -6.18 -17.73 4.27
CA CYS A 205 -4.94 -17.15 3.80
C CYS A 205 -5.06 -15.67 3.41
N SER A 206 -6.18 -15.26 2.80
CA SER A 206 -6.44 -13.87 2.40
C SER A 206 -6.68 -12.91 3.56
N HIS A 207 -6.97 -13.44 4.76
CA HIS A 207 -7.16 -12.65 5.97
C HIS A 207 -6.10 -12.95 7.06
N GLY A 208 -5.05 -13.70 6.73
CA GLY A 208 -3.93 -13.97 7.64
C GLY A 208 -4.28 -14.83 8.85
N GLN A 209 -5.28 -15.70 8.73
CA GLN A 209 -5.84 -16.46 9.84
C GLN A 209 -5.03 -17.75 10.11
N ARG A 210 -3.83 -17.60 10.67
CA ARG A 210 -2.83 -18.68 10.88
C ARG A 210 -3.45 -19.95 11.48
N ASP A 211 -4.13 -19.85 12.62
CA ASP A 211 -4.70 -20.99 13.33
C ASP A 211 -5.73 -21.75 12.47
N THR A 212 -6.57 -21.04 11.72
CA THR A 212 -7.57 -21.67 10.85
C THR A 212 -6.93 -22.35 9.64
N ALA A 213 -5.93 -21.72 9.01
CA ALA A 213 -5.17 -22.31 7.92
C ALA A 213 -4.45 -23.59 8.39
N GLN A 214 -3.88 -23.58 9.60
CA GLN A 214 -3.25 -24.75 10.20
C GLN A 214 -4.24 -25.90 10.41
N ILE A 215 -5.42 -25.62 10.98
CA ILE A 215 -6.46 -26.65 11.17
C ILE A 215 -6.91 -27.24 9.82
N LEU A 216 -7.11 -26.40 8.81
CA LEU A 216 -7.51 -26.85 7.49
C LEU A 216 -6.45 -27.78 6.87
N LEU A 217 -5.18 -27.40 6.89
CA LEU A 217 -4.09 -28.22 6.35
C LEU A 217 -3.93 -29.53 7.12
N LEU A 218 -4.04 -29.50 8.45
CA LEU A 218 -4.06 -30.70 9.31
C LEU A 218 -5.18 -31.67 8.93
N ARG A 219 -6.35 -31.14 8.57
CA ARG A 219 -7.53 -31.90 8.17
C ARG A 219 -7.56 -32.26 6.67
N GLY A 220 -6.46 -32.02 5.95
CA GLY A 220 -6.30 -32.46 4.56
C GLY A 220 -6.86 -31.49 3.51
N ALA A 221 -6.95 -30.20 3.82
CA ALA A 221 -7.26 -29.18 2.82
C ALA A 221 -6.23 -29.21 1.67
N LYS A 222 -6.72 -29.15 0.44
CA LYS A 222 -5.89 -29.11 -0.76
C LYS A 222 -5.41 -27.69 -1.02
N TYR A 223 -4.15 -27.55 -1.39
CA TYR A 223 -3.59 -26.30 -1.89
C TYR A 223 -4.06 -26.06 -3.33
N LEU A 224 -5.14 -25.29 -3.50
CA LEU A 224 -5.78 -24.99 -4.79
C LEU A 224 -5.80 -23.48 -5.04
N SER A 225 -5.65 -23.07 -6.30
CA SER A 225 -5.83 -21.69 -6.74
C SER A 225 -7.30 -21.40 -7.05
N ASP A 226 -7.66 -20.11 -7.05
CA ASP A 226 -8.95 -19.66 -7.59
C ASP A 226 -9.00 -19.78 -9.13
N LYS A 227 -10.12 -19.35 -9.73
CA LYS A 227 -10.30 -19.34 -11.18
C LYS A 227 -9.33 -18.42 -11.93
N ASN A 228 -8.74 -17.43 -11.25
CA ASN A 228 -7.77 -16.51 -11.83
C ASN A 228 -6.33 -17.02 -11.67
N GLY A 229 -6.12 -18.19 -11.05
CA GLY A 229 -4.80 -18.74 -10.77
C GLY A 229 -4.13 -18.16 -9.53
N VAL A 230 -4.84 -17.36 -8.72
CA VAL A 230 -4.33 -16.81 -7.46
C VAL A 230 -4.31 -17.92 -6.42
N THR A 231 -3.12 -18.19 -5.88
CA THR A 231 -2.91 -19.24 -4.88
C THR A 231 -3.06 -18.69 -3.46
N PRO A 232 -3.31 -19.56 -2.45
CA PRO A 232 -3.36 -19.14 -1.05
C PRO A 232 -2.06 -18.45 -0.59
N LEU A 233 -0.90 -18.87 -1.13
CA LEU A 233 0.37 -18.22 -0.84
C LEU A 233 0.45 -16.79 -1.37
N ASP A 234 -0.05 -16.55 -2.60
CA ASP A 234 -0.05 -15.21 -3.20
C ASP A 234 -0.79 -14.22 -2.30
N LEU A 235 -1.92 -14.63 -1.73
CA LEU A 235 -2.71 -13.82 -0.82
C LEU A 235 -1.97 -13.53 0.49
N CYS A 236 -1.32 -14.54 1.09
CA CYS A 236 -0.54 -14.33 2.29
C CYS A 236 0.60 -13.34 2.06
N VAL A 237 1.28 -13.43 0.91
CA VAL A 237 2.35 -12.51 0.53
C VAL A 237 1.83 -11.11 0.24
N GLN A 238 0.70 -10.97 -0.46
CA GLN A 238 0.07 -9.69 -0.75
C GLN A 238 -0.44 -8.97 0.51
N GLY A 239 -0.86 -9.74 1.52
CA GLY A 239 -1.34 -9.25 2.82
C GLY A 239 -0.24 -9.06 3.88
N GLY A 240 0.99 -9.52 3.63
CA GLY A 240 2.08 -9.43 4.61
C GLY A 240 1.99 -10.46 5.75
N TYR A 241 1.22 -11.53 5.58
CA TYR A 241 0.89 -12.50 6.63
C TYR A 241 1.99 -13.57 6.83
N GLY A 242 3.13 -13.16 7.39
CA GLY A 242 4.30 -14.02 7.61
C GLY A 242 4.01 -15.32 8.37
N GLU A 243 3.20 -15.23 9.42
CA GLU A 243 2.75 -16.36 10.25
C GLU A 243 1.97 -17.42 9.44
N THR A 244 1.10 -16.98 8.53
CA THR A 244 0.30 -17.90 7.70
C THR A 244 1.15 -18.50 6.58
N CYS A 245 2.07 -17.70 6.00
CA CYS A 245 3.08 -18.21 5.06
C CYS A 245 3.93 -19.32 5.69
N GLU A 246 4.35 -19.16 6.95
CA GLU A 246 5.13 -20.17 7.66
C GLU A 246 4.39 -21.50 7.72
N VAL A 247 3.12 -21.48 8.15
CA VAL A 247 2.28 -22.67 8.19
C VAL A 247 2.19 -23.31 6.80
N LEU A 248 1.94 -22.54 5.74
CA LEU A 248 1.92 -23.09 4.37
C LEU A 248 3.24 -23.75 3.97
N ILE A 249 4.38 -23.17 4.30
CA ILE A 249 5.71 -23.73 4.01
C ILE A 249 5.96 -25.02 4.79
N GLN A 250 5.50 -25.11 6.04
CA GLN A 250 5.64 -26.31 6.87
C GLN A 250 4.93 -27.52 6.23
N TYR A 251 3.73 -27.33 5.67
CA TYR A 251 2.99 -28.42 4.98
C TYR A 251 3.44 -28.62 3.52
N HIS A 252 3.90 -27.56 2.86
CA HIS A 252 4.35 -27.60 1.46
C HIS A 252 5.73 -26.95 1.30
N PRO A 253 6.83 -27.68 1.58
CA PRO A 253 8.19 -27.12 1.55
C PRO A 253 8.63 -26.51 0.22
N ARG A 254 8.00 -26.90 -0.90
CA ARG A 254 8.27 -26.33 -2.24
C ARG A 254 7.85 -24.86 -2.33
N LEU A 255 6.86 -24.43 -1.55
CA LEU A 255 6.38 -23.05 -1.52
C LEU A 255 7.45 -22.06 -1.08
N PHE A 256 8.44 -22.51 -0.30
CA PHE A 256 9.60 -21.69 0.06
C PHE A 256 10.28 -21.10 -1.19
N GLN A 257 10.55 -21.94 -2.20
CA GLN A 257 11.16 -21.45 -3.44
C GLN A 257 10.23 -20.50 -4.18
N THR A 258 8.92 -20.75 -4.18
CA THR A 258 7.94 -19.83 -4.78
C THR A 258 7.99 -18.44 -4.15
N ILE A 259 8.09 -18.32 -2.82
CA ILE A 259 8.24 -17.02 -2.13
C ILE A 259 9.52 -16.31 -2.57
N ILE A 260 10.63 -17.05 -2.67
CA ILE A 260 11.89 -16.46 -3.16
C ILE A 260 11.72 -15.99 -4.60
N GLN A 261 11.05 -16.76 -5.48
CA GLN A 261 10.81 -16.32 -6.86
C GLN A 261 9.90 -15.10 -6.95
N MET A 262 8.91 -14.95 -6.05
CA MET A 262 8.02 -13.77 -5.97
C MET A 262 8.78 -12.46 -5.72
N THR A 263 10.01 -12.51 -5.20
CA THR A 263 10.86 -11.31 -5.04
C THR A 263 11.18 -10.62 -6.36
N GLN A 264 11.13 -11.36 -7.47
CA GLN A 264 11.35 -10.84 -8.82
C GLN A 264 10.13 -10.14 -9.41
N ASN A 265 8.93 -10.39 -8.88
CA ASN A 265 7.68 -9.88 -9.45
C ASN A 265 7.47 -8.42 -9.04
N GLU A 266 7.44 -7.51 -10.03
CA GLU A 266 7.25 -6.08 -9.82
C GLU A 266 5.87 -5.71 -9.28
N ASP A 267 4.82 -6.44 -9.67
CA ASP A 267 3.43 -6.12 -9.33
C ASP A 267 3.12 -6.31 -7.84
N LEU A 268 3.92 -7.14 -7.16
CA LEU A 268 3.78 -7.33 -5.72
C LEU A 268 4.36 -6.13 -4.95
N ARG A 269 3.71 -5.72 -3.87
CA ARG A 269 4.24 -4.66 -3.01
C ARG A 269 5.47 -5.13 -2.24
N GLU A 270 6.59 -4.42 -2.40
CA GLU A 270 7.89 -4.79 -1.82
C GLU A 270 7.86 -4.85 -0.28
N ASN A 271 7.10 -3.95 0.36
CA ASN A 271 6.97 -3.89 1.83
C ASN A 271 6.30 -5.14 2.44
N MET A 272 5.26 -5.67 1.80
CA MET A 272 4.55 -6.86 2.28
C MET A 272 5.43 -8.11 2.19
N LEU A 273 6.18 -8.24 1.09
CA LEU A 273 7.13 -9.34 0.93
C LEU A 273 8.31 -9.25 1.92
N ARG A 274 8.81 -8.04 2.19
CA ARG A 274 9.81 -7.80 3.23
C ARG A 274 9.30 -8.24 4.61
N GLN A 275 8.07 -7.88 4.97
CA GLN A 275 7.45 -8.27 6.24
C GLN A 275 7.33 -9.80 6.39
N VAL A 276 6.93 -10.50 5.32
CA VAL A 276 6.87 -11.97 5.31
C VAL A 276 8.26 -12.58 5.49
N LEU A 277 9.25 -12.12 4.72
CA LEU A 277 10.61 -12.66 4.79
C LEU A 277 11.30 -12.34 6.12
N GLU A 278 11.04 -11.16 6.70
CA GLU A 278 11.48 -10.78 8.03
C GLU A 278 10.97 -11.78 9.06
N HIS A 279 9.66 -12.03 9.09
CA HIS A 279 9.06 -13.00 10.01
C HIS A 279 9.65 -14.41 9.82
N LEU A 280 9.72 -14.91 8.58
CA LEU A 280 10.29 -16.22 8.29
C LEU A 280 11.77 -16.32 8.68
N SER A 281 12.53 -15.23 8.58
CA SER A 281 13.95 -15.20 8.94
C SER A 281 14.17 -15.25 10.46
N GLN A 282 13.19 -14.80 11.25
CA GLN A 282 13.28 -14.79 12.71
C GLN A 282 12.95 -16.15 13.35
N GLN A 283 12.39 -17.11 12.60
CA GLN A 283 11.97 -18.40 13.14
C GLN A 283 13.15 -19.32 13.53
N SER A 284 14.21 -19.35 12.73
CA SER A 284 15.42 -20.09 13.08
C SER A 284 16.64 -19.56 12.33
N GLU A 285 17.84 -19.71 12.91
CA GLU A 285 19.09 -19.36 12.23
C GLU A 285 19.27 -20.14 10.91
N SER A 286 18.82 -21.40 10.86
CA SER A 286 18.87 -22.21 9.64
C SER A 286 17.99 -21.63 8.51
N GLN A 287 16.82 -21.11 8.85
CA GLN A 287 15.88 -20.52 7.91
C GLN A 287 16.35 -19.14 7.46
N TYR A 288 16.90 -18.34 8.38
CA TYR A 288 17.59 -17.09 8.10
C TYR A 288 18.69 -17.28 7.04
N LEU A 289 19.60 -18.23 7.26
CA LEU A 289 20.69 -18.52 6.32
C LEU A 289 20.14 -19.02 4.98
N LYS A 290 19.16 -19.93 5.00
CA LYS A 290 18.53 -20.47 3.78
C LYS A 290 17.87 -19.37 2.94
N ILE A 291 17.14 -18.44 3.56
CA ILE A 291 16.52 -17.30 2.87
C ILE A 291 17.57 -16.45 2.19
N LEU A 292 18.62 -16.06 2.92
CA LEU A 292 19.64 -15.20 2.36
C LEU A 292 20.44 -15.87 1.25
N THR A 293 20.81 -17.15 1.39
CA THR A 293 21.51 -17.90 0.33
C THR A 293 20.63 -18.01 -0.92
N SER A 294 19.33 -18.34 -0.79
CA SER A 294 18.44 -18.42 -1.94
C SER A 294 18.19 -17.06 -2.60
N LEU A 295 18.08 -15.97 -1.83
CA LEU A 295 18.01 -14.61 -2.38
C LEU A 295 19.29 -14.24 -3.14
N ALA A 296 20.46 -14.58 -2.59
CA ALA A 296 21.75 -14.36 -3.22
C ALA A 296 21.88 -15.13 -4.55
N GLU A 297 21.42 -16.38 -4.61
CA GLU A 297 21.39 -17.20 -5.84
C GLU A 297 20.48 -16.59 -6.93
N VAL A 298 19.29 -16.12 -6.54
CA VAL A 298 18.35 -15.48 -7.47
C VAL A 298 18.88 -14.13 -7.96
N ALA A 299 19.47 -13.32 -7.08
CA ALA A 299 20.16 -12.09 -7.46
C ALA A 299 21.32 -12.37 -8.42
N THR A 300 22.13 -13.39 -8.14
CA THR A 300 23.24 -13.83 -9.00
C THR A 300 22.76 -14.21 -10.39
N THR A 301 21.65 -14.96 -10.48
CA THR A 301 21.06 -15.36 -11.76
C THR A 301 20.54 -14.17 -12.56
N ASN A 302 19.85 -13.22 -11.91
CA ASN A 302 19.37 -11.98 -12.56
C ASN A 302 20.54 -11.08 -12.97
N GLY A 303 21.59 -10.98 -12.16
CA GLY A 303 22.81 -10.24 -12.48
C GLY A 303 23.51 -10.78 -13.72
N HIS A 304 23.71 -12.09 -13.84
CA HIS A 304 24.30 -12.70 -15.04
C HIS A 304 23.42 -12.51 -16.28
N LYS A 305 22.09 -12.56 -16.13
CA LYS A 305 21.17 -12.22 -17.23
C LYS A 305 21.37 -10.77 -17.70
N LEU A 306 21.60 -9.82 -16.79
CA LEU A 306 21.89 -8.42 -17.16
C LEU A 306 23.23 -8.27 -17.88
N LEU A 307 24.25 -9.04 -17.46
CA LEU A 307 25.55 -9.10 -18.14
C LEU A 307 25.45 -9.72 -19.54
N SER A 308 24.45 -10.57 -19.78
CA SER A 308 24.12 -11.05 -21.13
C SER A 308 23.31 -10.00 -21.91
N LEU A 309 23.75 -9.71 -23.13
CA LEU A 309 23.08 -8.76 -24.04
C LEU A 309 21.70 -9.26 -24.53
N SER A 310 21.33 -10.52 -24.29
CA SER A 310 20.09 -11.12 -24.78
C SER A 310 18.85 -10.89 -23.90
N SER A 311 19.01 -10.27 -22.72
CA SER A 311 17.93 -10.13 -21.73
C SER A 311 17.19 -8.80 -21.84
N ASN A 312 15.94 -8.73 -21.34
CA ASN A 312 15.22 -7.45 -21.22
C ASN A 312 15.82 -6.61 -20.08
N TYR A 313 16.49 -5.50 -20.43
CA TYR A 313 17.19 -4.64 -19.48
C TYR A 313 16.28 -4.13 -18.34
N ASP A 314 15.16 -3.49 -18.67
CA ASP A 314 14.36 -2.74 -17.70
C ASP A 314 13.79 -3.67 -16.61
N ALA A 315 13.18 -4.79 -17.02
CA ALA A 315 12.62 -5.78 -16.10
C ALA A 315 13.70 -6.46 -15.25
N GLN A 316 14.84 -6.85 -15.85
CA GLN A 316 15.90 -7.52 -15.10
C GLN A 316 16.63 -6.58 -14.13
N MET A 317 16.79 -5.31 -14.50
CA MET A 317 17.36 -4.27 -13.64
C MET A 317 16.50 -4.05 -12.39
N LYS A 318 15.22 -3.77 -12.58
CA LYS A 318 14.26 -3.54 -11.49
C LYS A 318 14.17 -4.77 -10.59
N SER A 319 14.12 -5.96 -11.19
CA SER A 319 14.11 -7.23 -10.47
C SER A 319 15.38 -7.44 -9.62
N LEU A 320 16.58 -7.26 -10.21
CA LEU A 320 17.86 -7.39 -9.48
C LEU A 320 17.93 -6.41 -8.30
N LEU A 321 17.69 -5.13 -8.54
CA LEU A 321 17.78 -4.10 -7.50
C LEU A 321 16.75 -4.34 -6.38
N ARG A 322 15.56 -4.85 -6.73
CA ARG A 322 14.54 -5.26 -5.77
C ARG A 322 14.99 -6.44 -4.91
N ILE A 323 15.51 -7.50 -5.51
CA ILE A 323 16.03 -8.67 -4.78
C ILE A 323 17.16 -8.23 -3.84
N VAL A 324 18.11 -7.43 -4.33
CA VAL A 324 19.24 -6.94 -3.52
C VAL A 324 18.76 -6.05 -2.38
N ARG A 325 17.79 -5.16 -2.59
CA ARG A 325 17.16 -4.38 -1.51
C ARG A 325 16.58 -5.28 -0.41
N ILE A 326 15.82 -6.30 -0.80
CA ILE A 326 15.22 -7.27 0.14
C ILE A 326 16.30 -8.06 0.86
N PHE A 327 17.30 -8.57 0.14
CA PHE A 327 18.45 -9.29 0.71
C PHE A 327 19.18 -8.44 1.75
N CYS A 328 19.55 -7.20 1.42
CA CYS A 328 20.23 -6.29 2.33
C CYS A 328 19.39 -5.96 3.57
N HIS A 329 18.07 -5.87 3.42
CA HIS A 329 17.15 -5.65 4.52
C HIS A 329 17.11 -6.85 5.49
N VAL A 330 16.87 -8.06 4.98
CA VAL A 330 16.87 -9.30 5.78
C VAL A 330 18.24 -9.52 6.44
N PHE A 331 19.34 -9.24 5.73
CA PHE A 331 20.69 -9.38 6.25
C PHE A 331 20.96 -8.45 7.45
N ARG A 332 20.42 -7.23 7.44
CA ARG A 332 20.60 -6.24 8.53
C ARG A 332 19.82 -6.58 9.79
N ILE A 333 18.69 -7.29 9.66
CA ILE A 333 17.88 -7.71 10.81
C ILE A 333 18.68 -8.69 11.69
N GLY A 334 19.38 -9.64 11.06
CA GLY A 334 20.12 -10.70 11.76
C GLY A 334 19.21 -11.71 12.48
N PRO A 335 19.73 -12.87 12.91
CA PRO A 335 18.98 -13.80 13.73
C PRO A 335 18.71 -13.18 15.11
N SER A 336 17.45 -13.22 15.57
CA SER A 336 17.01 -12.67 16.85
C SER A 336 17.78 -13.29 18.03
N SER A 337 18.69 -12.55 18.65
CA SER A 337 19.19 -12.88 19.99
C SER A 337 18.28 -12.21 21.04
N PRO A 338 17.81 -12.93 22.08
CA PRO A 338 17.04 -12.30 23.15
C PRO A 338 17.98 -11.44 24.02
N SER A 339 17.52 -10.23 24.33
CA SER A 339 18.05 -9.33 25.38
C SER A 339 19.56 -9.02 25.36
N ASN A 340 19.93 -7.93 24.69
CA ASN A 340 20.48 -6.76 25.36
C ASN A 340 20.55 -5.60 24.35
N GLY A 341 19.98 -4.45 24.74
CA GLY A 341 20.23 -3.21 24.04
C GLY A 341 21.74 -2.97 23.97
N ILE A 342 22.21 -2.55 22.79
CA ILE A 342 23.62 -2.38 22.42
C ILE A 342 24.31 -3.72 22.05
N ASP A 343 23.93 -4.30 20.91
CA ASP A 343 24.87 -5.07 20.08
C ASP A 343 24.85 -4.47 18.67
N LEU A 344 25.53 -3.33 18.51
CA LEU A 344 25.91 -2.79 17.20
C LEU A 344 26.74 -3.89 16.53
N GLY A 345 26.17 -4.54 15.51
CA GLY A 345 26.65 -5.75 14.83
C GLY A 345 28.03 -5.69 14.16
N TYR A 346 29.05 -5.22 14.86
CA TYR A 346 30.46 -5.43 14.59
C TYR A 346 30.95 -6.68 15.32
N ASN A 347 30.36 -7.83 14.99
CA ASN A 347 30.99 -9.10 15.28
C ASN A 347 31.75 -9.57 14.04
N GLY A 348 32.98 -9.06 13.92
CA GLY A 348 33.99 -9.68 13.07
C GLY A 348 34.08 -11.18 13.38
N ASN A 349 34.16 -11.98 12.33
CA ASN A 349 34.51 -13.40 12.38
C ASN A 349 33.55 -14.35 13.12
N LYS A 350 32.28 -14.42 12.69
CA LYS A 350 31.56 -15.71 12.66
C LYS A 350 31.30 -16.12 11.21
N THR A 351 31.89 -17.24 10.84
CA THR A 351 31.96 -17.90 9.52
C THR A 351 30.65 -18.17 8.74
N PRO A 352 29.41 -18.09 9.30
CA PRO A 352 28.18 -18.27 8.49
C PRO A 352 27.79 -17.06 7.61
N ARG A 353 28.13 -15.82 8.02
CA ARG A 353 27.70 -14.61 7.28
C ARG A 353 28.43 -14.42 5.95
N SER A 354 29.69 -14.86 5.83
CA SER A 354 30.44 -14.80 4.58
C SER A 354 29.94 -15.83 3.55
N GLN A 355 29.44 -16.98 4.00
CA GLN A 355 28.92 -18.03 3.11
C GLN A 355 27.70 -17.56 2.32
N VAL A 356 26.88 -16.69 2.91
CA VAL A 356 25.69 -16.12 2.27
C VAL A 356 26.04 -15.26 1.06
N PHE A 357 27.17 -14.56 1.07
CA PHE A 357 27.61 -13.73 -0.06
C PHE A 357 28.32 -14.54 -1.15
N LYS A 358 28.69 -15.80 -0.90
CA LYS A 358 29.44 -16.64 -1.86
C LYS A 358 28.79 -16.72 -3.25
N PRO A 359 27.44 -16.84 -3.41
CA PRO A 359 26.82 -16.78 -4.73
C PRO A 359 27.04 -15.43 -5.41
N LEU A 360 26.91 -14.33 -4.67
CA LEU A 360 27.10 -12.98 -5.18
C LEU A 360 28.56 -12.70 -5.57
N GLU A 361 29.53 -13.31 -4.89
CA GLU A 361 30.95 -13.20 -5.27
C GLU A 361 31.21 -13.65 -6.71
N LEU A 362 30.52 -14.68 -7.19
CA LEU A 362 30.61 -15.11 -8.59
C LEU A 362 30.12 -14.02 -9.54
N LEU A 363 29.03 -13.33 -9.20
CA LEU A 363 28.54 -12.19 -9.98
C LEU A 363 29.55 -11.03 -9.98
N TRP A 364 30.20 -10.75 -8.85
CA TRP A 364 31.18 -9.67 -8.75
C TRP A 364 32.46 -9.97 -9.54
N HIS A 365 32.90 -11.24 -9.59
CA HIS A 365 34.00 -11.66 -10.47
C HIS A 365 33.65 -11.48 -11.95
N SER A 366 32.45 -11.91 -12.37
CA SER A 366 31.98 -11.69 -13.74
C SER A 366 31.90 -10.19 -14.09
N LEU A 367 31.43 -9.35 -13.16
CA LEU A 367 31.42 -7.89 -13.32
C LEU A 367 32.83 -7.33 -13.51
N ASP A 368 33.79 -7.77 -12.70
CA ASP A 368 35.19 -7.35 -12.79
C ASP A 368 35.79 -7.72 -14.15
N GLU A 369 35.57 -8.94 -14.63
CA GLU A 369 36.01 -9.39 -15.96
C GLU A 369 35.44 -8.51 -17.08
N TRP A 370 34.14 -8.21 -17.04
CA TRP A 370 33.49 -7.32 -17.99
C TRP A 370 34.10 -5.91 -18.00
N LEU A 371 34.36 -5.34 -16.82
CA LEU A 371 34.97 -4.00 -16.72
C LEU A 371 36.42 -4.00 -17.19
N VAL A 372 37.20 -5.06 -16.91
CA VAL A 372 38.56 -5.21 -17.44
C VAL A 372 38.56 -5.34 -18.96
N LEU A 373 37.64 -6.13 -19.54
CA LEU A 373 37.52 -6.25 -20.99
C LEU A 373 37.24 -4.88 -21.63
N ILE A 374 36.30 -4.12 -21.08
CA ILE A 374 35.99 -2.76 -21.55
C ILE A 374 37.22 -1.85 -21.38
N ALA A 375 37.93 -1.90 -20.26
CA ALA A 375 39.13 -1.11 -20.03
C ALA A 375 40.24 -1.42 -21.07
N THR A 376 40.49 -2.70 -21.34
CA THR A 376 41.49 -3.11 -22.35
C THR A 376 41.13 -2.65 -23.75
N GLU A 377 39.84 -2.62 -24.07
CA GLU A 377 39.34 -2.18 -25.37
C GLU A 377 39.37 -0.65 -25.51
N LEU A 378 39.03 0.10 -24.44
CA LEU A 378 39.21 1.55 -24.39
C LEU A 378 40.69 1.94 -24.56
N MET A 379 41.61 1.15 -24.01
CA MET A 379 43.06 1.36 -24.15
C MET A 379 43.56 1.06 -25.57
N LYS A 380 42.96 0.10 -26.29
CA LYS A 380 43.26 -0.17 -27.71
C LYS A 380 42.67 0.91 -28.64
N ASN A 381 41.50 1.44 -28.31
CA ASN A 381 40.73 2.39 -29.13
C ASN A 381 41.15 3.87 -29.01
N LYS A 382 42.34 4.16 -28.48
CA LYS A 382 43.01 5.46 -28.77
C LYS A 382 43.41 5.59 -30.26
N LYS A 383 43.14 4.57 -31.11
CA LYS A 383 43.41 4.64 -32.56
C LYS A 383 42.26 4.34 -33.54
N ASP A 384 41.22 3.55 -33.25
CA ASP A 384 40.15 3.27 -34.26
C ASP A 384 38.78 3.02 -33.60
N SER A 385 37.70 3.70 -34.05
CA SER A 385 36.39 3.75 -33.35
C SER A 385 35.32 2.76 -33.83
N THR A 386 35.68 1.74 -34.60
CA THR A 386 34.72 0.89 -35.33
C THR A 386 34.66 -0.57 -34.86
N ASP A 387 35.54 -1.00 -33.96
CA ASP A 387 35.71 -2.43 -33.62
C ASP A 387 34.90 -2.95 -32.41
N ILE A 388 34.22 -2.07 -31.68
CA ILE A 388 33.46 -2.44 -30.47
C ILE A 388 32.29 -3.37 -30.79
N THR A 389 31.70 -3.23 -31.98
CA THR A 389 30.63 -4.07 -32.50
C THR A 389 31.12 -5.48 -32.86
N SER A 390 32.39 -5.66 -33.21
CA SER A 390 32.92 -6.92 -33.75
C SER A 390 33.23 -7.97 -32.67
N ILE A 391 33.51 -7.54 -31.44
CA ILE A 391 33.76 -8.43 -30.29
C ILE A 391 32.45 -8.88 -29.63
N LEU A 392 31.47 -7.99 -29.50
CA LEU A 392 30.14 -8.33 -28.93
C LEU A 392 29.35 -9.31 -29.80
N LEU A 393 29.62 -9.34 -31.10
CA LEU A 393 29.09 -10.34 -32.05
C LEU A 393 29.93 -11.62 -32.12
N LYS A 394 31.22 -11.61 -31.77
CA LYS A 394 32.11 -12.78 -31.86
C LYS A 394 31.86 -13.87 -30.81
N GLN A 395 31.28 -13.55 -29.66
CA GLN A 395 30.80 -14.58 -28.72
C GLN A 395 29.53 -15.30 -29.20
N LYS A 396 28.85 -14.82 -30.25
CA LYS A 396 27.73 -15.53 -30.87
C LYS A 396 28.17 -16.76 -31.69
N GLY A 397 29.48 -16.94 -31.90
CA GLY A 397 30.03 -17.93 -32.83
C GLY A 397 30.87 -19.06 -32.23
N GLN A 398 30.90 -19.26 -30.91
CA GLN A 398 31.73 -20.31 -30.29
C GLN A 398 30.98 -21.48 -29.62
N ASP A 399 29.66 -21.60 -29.80
CA ASP A 399 28.88 -22.73 -29.28
C ASP A 399 28.14 -23.56 -30.34
N GLN A 400 28.55 -23.49 -31.62
CA GLN A 400 28.11 -24.46 -32.62
C GLN A 400 29.23 -24.75 -33.63
N ASP A 401 30.07 -25.73 -33.33
CA ASP A 401 30.83 -26.43 -34.36
C ASP A 401 30.70 -27.94 -34.14
N GLY A 402 30.02 -28.59 -35.09
CA GLY A 402 29.69 -30.00 -35.04
C GLY A 402 28.63 -30.38 -36.07
N THR A 403 28.96 -30.28 -37.36
CA THR A 403 28.87 -31.30 -38.42
C THR A 403 28.49 -30.66 -39.77
N SER A 404 29.38 -30.83 -40.74
CA SER A 404 29.40 -30.25 -42.08
C SER A 404 28.92 -31.24 -43.15
N ILE A 405 28.07 -30.80 -44.12
CA ILE A 405 27.94 -31.33 -45.50
C ILE A 405 27.45 -30.17 -46.43
N PRO A 406 27.93 -30.03 -47.70
CA PRO A 406 28.08 -28.76 -48.42
C PRO A 406 26.96 -28.42 -49.45
N PRO A 407 26.98 -27.21 -50.06
CA PRO A 407 25.92 -26.71 -50.94
C PRO A 407 26.14 -27.07 -52.42
N PHE A 408 25.03 -27.17 -53.18
CA PHE A 408 25.04 -27.25 -54.64
C PHE A 408 24.19 -26.14 -55.25
N GLU A 409 24.79 -25.46 -56.22
CA GLU A 409 24.30 -24.33 -57.02
C GLU A 409 23.37 -24.78 -58.19
N PRO A 410 22.74 -23.82 -58.93
CA PRO A 410 21.42 -23.95 -59.56
C PRO A 410 21.47 -24.40 -61.03
N PRO A 411 20.30 -24.47 -61.70
CA PRO A 411 20.16 -23.65 -62.91
C PRO A 411 18.74 -23.05 -63.13
N GLY A 412 18.66 -21.87 -63.76
CA GLY A 412 17.46 -21.41 -64.48
C GLY A 412 17.42 -21.96 -65.92
N PRO A 413 16.68 -21.37 -66.89
CA PRO A 413 15.57 -20.40 -66.83
C PRO A 413 14.34 -20.84 -67.68
N GLY A 414 13.20 -20.12 -67.61
CA GLY A 414 12.22 -20.16 -68.72
C GLY A 414 10.73 -19.91 -68.42
N SER A 415 10.29 -18.72 -68.85
CA SER A 415 9.09 -18.44 -69.67
C SER A 415 7.65 -18.43 -69.09
N TYR A 416 6.90 -17.47 -69.68
CA TYR A 416 5.45 -17.22 -69.74
C TYR A 416 4.89 -16.29 -68.64
N GLU A 417 4.68 -15.01 -68.97
CA GLU A 417 3.40 -14.40 -69.43
C GLU A 417 2.33 -14.34 -68.32
N ASN A 418 1.46 -13.36 -68.14
CA ASN A 418 1.24 -11.97 -68.60
C ASN A 418 0.10 -11.45 -67.68
N LEU A 419 0.02 -10.13 -67.43
CA LEU A 419 -1.22 -9.30 -67.33
C LEU A 419 -1.09 -8.14 -66.31
N SER A 420 -0.81 -6.95 -66.87
CA SER A 420 -1.47 -5.63 -66.70
C SER A 420 -2.33 -5.39 -65.45
N SER A 421 -2.39 -4.21 -64.82
CA SER A 421 -2.37 -2.85 -65.37
C SER A 421 -2.33 -1.84 -64.22
N GLY A 422 -1.66 -0.70 -64.41
CA GLY A 422 -1.77 0.44 -63.50
C GLY A 422 -0.66 1.47 -63.65
N THR A 423 -0.60 2.12 -64.81
CA THR A 423 0.27 3.25 -65.14
C THR A 423 -0.01 4.49 -64.29
N GLY A 424 1.06 5.18 -63.89
CA GLY A 424 1.03 6.51 -63.28
C GLY A 424 2.46 7.02 -63.05
N GLU A 425 3.12 7.42 -64.14
CA GLU A 425 4.46 8.00 -64.16
C GLU A 425 4.55 9.34 -63.40
N SER A 426 5.66 9.57 -62.70
CA SER A 426 6.50 10.75 -62.92
C SER A 426 7.85 10.65 -62.17
N LYS A 427 8.93 10.79 -62.95
CA LYS A 427 10.33 11.07 -62.57
C LYS A 427 10.70 12.38 -63.31
N PRO A 428 11.88 12.97 -63.07
CA PRO A 428 12.51 13.37 -61.82
C PRO A 428 12.81 14.89 -61.86
N ASP A 429 13.11 15.54 -60.74
CA ASP A 429 13.93 16.75 -60.80
C ASP A 429 14.92 16.77 -59.64
N ALA A 430 16.19 16.82 -60.02
CA ALA A 430 17.34 16.91 -59.16
C ALA A 430 17.66 18.39 -58.93
N LEU A 431 17.75 18.81 -57.68
CA LEU A 431 18.57 19.96 -57.26
C LEU A 431 18.91 19.86 -55.78
N GLY A 432 20.20 19.56 -55.55
CA GLY A 432 21.03 19.64 -54.35
C GLY A 432 20.43 20.09 -53.00
N GLY A 433 20.61 19.22 -52.01
CA GLY A 433 20.64 19.56 -50.58
C GLY A 433 21.28 18.41 -49.80
N LYS A 434 22.44 18.64 -49.19
CA LYS A 434 23.17 17.70 -48.34
C LYS A 434 22.38 17.37 -47.05
N GLN A 435 22.54 16.13 -46.57
CA GLN A 435 22.58 15.72 -45.13
C GLN A 435 21.27 15.94 -44.33
N GLU A 436 20.69 14.98 -43.59
CA GLU A 436 21.23 14.03 -42.61
C GLU A 436 20.32 12.79 -42.50
N ALA A 437 20.91 11.60 -42.65
CA ALA A 437 20.39 10.37 -42.07
C ALA A 437 21.20 10.13 -40.79
N SER A 438 20.63 10.46 -39.62
CA SER A 438 21.25 10.25 -38.31
C SER A 438 20.20 9.71 -37.34
N ALA A 439 19.97 8.40 -37.33
CA ALA A 439 19.10 7.77 -36.33
C ALA A 439 19.40 6.29 -35.98
N ASP A 440 20.48 5.67 -36.48
CA ASP A 440 20.61 4.19 -36.43
C ASP A 440 21.86 3.64 -35.71
N CYS A 441 22.40 4.37 -34.73
CA CYS A 441 23.46 3.83 -33.87
C CYS A 441 23.32 4.35 -32.43
N GLN A 442 22.27 3.93 -31.73
CA GLN A 442 22.25 4.04 -30.26
C GLN A 442 23.43 3.20 -29.73
N ASP A 443 24.49 3.88 -29.31
CA ASP A 443 25.81 3.33 -28.97
C ASP A 443 25.70 2.07 -28.10
N VAL A 444 26.14 0.90 -28.60
CA VAL A 444 26.12 -0.39 -27.90
C VAL A 444 26.79 -0.29 -26.52
N ILE A 445 27.72 0.66 -26.39
CA ILE A 445 28.42 1.00 -25.17
C ILE A 445 27.48 1.65 -24.15
N SER A 446 26.56 2.52 -24.58
CA SER A 446 25.54 3.12 -23.71
C SER A 446 24.57 2.06 -23.18
N MET A 447 24.16 1.12 -24.03
CA MET A 447 23.31 -0.01 -23.61
C MET A 447 24.02 -0.93 -22.61
N THR A 448 25.33 -1.18 -22.82
CA THR A 448 26.16 -1.99 -21.92
C THR A 448 26.45 -1.25 -20.60
N ALA A 449 26.67 0.07 -20.65
CA ALA A 449 26.89 0.92 -19.50
C ALA A 449 25.69 0.94 -18.54
N ASN A 450 24.47 1.01 -19.08
CA ASN A 450 23.23 0.94 -18.29
C ASN A 450 23.07 -0.43 -17.58
N ARG A 451 23.37 -1.53 -18.28
CA ARG A 451 23.32 -2.88 -17.70
C ARG A 451 24.35 -3.06 -16.58
N LEU A 452 25.59 -2.62 -16.82
CA LEU A 452 26.67 -2.72 -15.84
C LEU A 452 26.45 -1.79 -14.65
N SER A 453 25.91 -0.59 -14.86
CA SER A 453 25.64 0.36 -13.77
C SER A 453 24.62 -0.19 -12.77
N ALA A 454 23.60 -0.90 -13.22
CA ALA A 454 22.65 -1.61 -12.35
C ALA A 454 23.33 -2.69 -11.49
N VAL A 455 24.25 -3.48 -12.08
CA VAL A 455 25.01 -4.50 -11.34
C VAL A 455 26.01 -3.87 -10.37
N ILE A 456 26.64 -2.75 -10.74
CA ILE A 456 27.51 -1.97 -9.85
C ILE A 456 26.71 -1.38 -8.68
N GLN A 457 25.50 -0.88 -8.93
CA GLN A 457 24.60 -0.39 -7.89
C GLN A 457 24.22 -1.51 -6.91
N ALA A 458 23.90 -2.71 -7.43
CA ALA A 458 23.68 -3.88 -6.59
C ALA A 458 24.93 -4.24 -5.75
N PHE A 459 26.13 -4.18 -6.35
CA PHE A 459 27.39 -4.41 -5.65
C PHE A 459 27.63 -3.39 -4.53
N TYR A 460 27.38 -2.10 -4.79
CA TYR A 460 27.44 -1.05 -3.79
C TYR A 460 26.52 -1.35 -2.60
N MET A 461 25.25 -1.68 -2.87
CA MET A 461 24.26 -2.00 -1.83
C MET A 461 24.70 -3.18 -0.95
N CYS A 462 25.25 -4.24 -1.55
CA CYS A 462 25.78 -5.39 -0.82
C CYS A 462 27.03 -5.05 0.00
N CYS A 463 27.88 -4.15 -0.47
CA CYS A 463 29.03 -3.66 0.29
C CYS A 463 28.58 -2.77 1.46
N SER A 464 27.65 -1.85 1.22
CA SER A 464 27.14 -0.90 2.21
C SER A 464 26.24 -1.55 3.26
N CYS A 465 25.60 -2.70 2.98
CA CYS A 465 24.85 -3.42 4.01
C CYS A 465 25.75 -4.11 5.05
N GLN A 466 27.04 -4.27 4.75
CA GLN A 466 28.06 -4.81 5.65
C GLN A 466 28.78 -3.72 6.47
N MET A 467 28.45 -2.45 6.23
CA MET A 467 29.04 -1.29 6.91
C MET A 467 28.02 -0.60 7.84
N PRO A 468 28.49 0.14 8.86
CA PRO A 468 27.64 1.03 9.66
C PRO A 468 26.94 2.10 8.81
N PRO A 469 25.84 2.68 9.32
CA PRO A 469 25.17 3.79 8.65
C PRO A 469 26.14 4.95 8.40
N GLY A 470 26.20 5.44 7.16
CA GLY A 470 27.04 6.58 6.77
C GLY A 470 28.50 6.25 6.41
N MET A 471 28.95 4.99 6.54
CA MET A 471 30.29 4.59 6.12
C MET A 471 30.27 3.92 4.74
N THR A 472 31.18 4.34 3.86
CA THR A 472 31.41 3.68 2.58
C THR A 472 32.37 2.50 2.77
N SER A 473 32.08 1.36 2.12
CA SER A 473 32.92 0.16 2.23
C SER A 473 34.30 0.35 1.58
N PRO A 474 35.42 0.04 2.26
CA PRO A 474 36.76 0.11 1.67
C PRO A 474 36.89 -0.76 0.41
N ARG A 475 36.24 -1.93 0.41
CA ARG A 475 36.18 -2.84 -0.74
C ARG A 475 35.54 -2.18 -1.97
N PHE A 476 34.50 -1.37 -1.74
CA PHE A 476 33.84 -0.65 -2.82
C PHE A 476 34.71 0.51 -3.33
N ILE A 477 35.38 1.23 -2.44
CA ILE A 477 36.32 2.30 -2.82
C ILE A 477 37.47 1.73 -3.68
N GLU A 478 38.04 0.59 -3.29
CA GLU A 478 39.08 -0.09 -4.07
C GLU A 478 38.57 -0.49 -5.47
N PHE A 479 37.36 -1.03 -5.56
CA PHE A 479 36.72 -1.36 -6.83
C PHE A 479 36.55 -0.14 -7.74
N VAL A 480 36.06 0.99 -7.22
CA VAL A 480 35.90 2.23 -7.99
C VAL A 480 37.25 2.78 -8.44
N CYS A 481 38.27 2.73 -7.57
CA CYS A 481 39.64 3.14 -7.92
C CYS A 481 40.26 2.26 -9.01
N LYS A 482 40.00 0.94 -8.98
CA LYS A 482 40.49 0.00 -10.00
C LYS A 482 39.89 0.25 -11.38
N HIS A 483 38.61 0.61 -11.44
CA HIS A 483 37.85 0.78 -12.68
C HIS A 483 37.54 2.25 -13.03
N ASP A 484 38.30 3.18 -12.46
CA ASP A 484 38.08 4.64 -12.53
C ASP A 484 37.90 5.15 -13.97
N GLU A 485 38.76 4.72 -14.90
CA GLU A 485 38.69 5.13 -16.31
C GLU A 485 37.42 4.65 -17.04
N VAL A 486 36.95 3.42 -16.74
CA VAL A 486 35.74 2.86 -17.35
C VAL A 486 34.50 3.58 -16.82
N LEU A 487 34.46 3.82 -15.51
CA LEU A 487 33.35 4.55 -14.87
C LEU A 487 33.27 5.98 -15.39
N LYS A 488 34.40 6.69 -15.52
CA LYS A 488 34.46 8.01 -16.15
C LYS A 488 33.97 7.97 -17.59
N CYS A 489 34.30 6.92 -18.35
CA CYS A 489 33.81 6.74 -19.71
C CYS A 489 32.28 6.57 -19.78
N PHE A 490 31.69 5.78 -18.87
CA PHE A 490 30.24 5.62 -18.78
C PHE A 490 29.53 6.94 -18.47
N VAL A 491 30.06 7.68 -17.49
CA VAL A 491 29.52 8.97 -17.09
C VAL A 491 29.63 10.01 -18.20
N ASN A 492 30.76 10.06 -18.91
CA ASN A 492 30.96 10.98 -20.04
C ASN A 492 30.00 10.69 -21.21
N ARG A 493 29.69 9.41 -21.47
CA ARG A 493 28.80 9.00 -22.57
C ARG A 493 27.32 9.16 -22.22
N ASN A 494 26.95 8.99 -20.96
CA ASN A 494 25.58 9.15 -20.49
C ASN A 494 25.57 9.75 -19.07
N PRO A 495 25.50 11.09 -18.95
CA PRO A 495 25.52 11.77 -17.65
C PRO A 495 24.37 11.39 -16.71
N LYS A 496 23.22 10.95 -17.24
CA LYS A 496 22.04 10.54 -16.46
C LYS A 496 22.31 9.30 -15.59
N ILE A 497 23.26 8.45 -15.98
CA ILE A 497 23.66 7.26 -15.19
C ILE A 497 24.11 7.64 -13.78
N ILE A 498 24.70 8.83 -13.59
CA ILE A 498 25.08 9.27 -12.26
C ILE A 498 23.87 9.41 -11.33
N PHE A 499 22.77 9.94 -11.84
CA PHE A 499 21.59 10.18 -11.03
C PHE A 499 20.74 8.92 -10.87
N ASP A 500 20.64 8.11 -11.93
CA ASP A 500 19.80 6.91 -11.94
C ASP A 500 20.44 5.74 -11.19
N HIS A 501 21.76 5.55 -11.33
CA HIS A 501 22.46 4.39 -10.81
C HIS A 501 23.60 4.74 -9.87
N PHE A 502 24.42 5.75 -10.17
CA PHE A 502 25.62 6.09 -9.38
C PHE A 502 25.44 7.21 -8.36
N HIS A 503 24.22 7.49 -7.90
CA HIS A 503 23.93 8.51 -6.89
C HIS A 503 24.81 8.33 -5.62
N PHE A 504 25.13 7.08 -5.28
CA PHE A 504 26.01 6.74 -4.17
C PHE A 504 27.47 7.20 -4.32
N LEU A 505 27.97 7.41 -5.55
CA LEU A 505 29.32 7.97 -5.76
C LEU A 505 29.38 9.43 -5.29
N LEU A 506 28.23 10.10 -5.24
CA LEU A 506 28.06 11.45 -4.72
C LEU A 506 27.96 11.46 -3.18
N GLU A 507 27.67 10.33 -2.54
CA GLU A 507 27.58 10.24 -1.07
C GLU A 507 28.95 10.15 -0.40
N CYS A 508 29.99 9.72 -1.13
CA CYS A 508 31.35 9.60 -0.63
C CYS A 508 32.20 10.79 -1.11
N PRO A 509 32.72 11.67 -0.23
CA PRO A 509 33.49 12.85 -0.61
C PRO A 509 34.72 12.55 -1.48
N GLU A 510 35.41 11.43 -1.19
CA GLU A 510 36.59 10.97 -1.90
C GLU A 510 36.29 10.61 -3.36
N LEU A 511 35.16 9.93 -3.59
CA LEU A 511 34.71 9.53 -4.92
C LEU A 511 34.04 10.68 -5.68
N MET A 512 33.26 11.51 -4.99
CA MET A 512 32.62 12.71 -5.54
C MET A 512 33.64 13.59 -6.27
N SER A 513 34.77 13.91 -5.62
CA SER A 513 35.81 14.77 -6.19
C SER A 513 36.35 14.27 -7.54
N ARG A 514 36.37 12.94 -7.76
CA ARG A 514 36.87 12.30 -8.99
C ARG A 514 35.92 12.46 -10.17
N PHE A 515 34.61 12.51 -9.92
CA PHE A 515 33.59 12.61 -10.97
C PHE A 515 33.09 14.06 -11.18
N MET A 516 33.27 14.94 -10.19
CA MET A 516 32.74 16.31 -10.22
C MET A 516 33.23 17.15 -11.42
N HIS A 517 34.48 16.95 -11.85
CA HIS A 517 35.02 17.65 -13.03
C HIS A 517 34.32 17.27 -14.34
N ILE A 518 33.87 16.02 -14.46
CA ILE A 518 33.12 15.53 -15.61
C ILE A 518 31.69 16.08 -15.59
N ILE A 519 31.08 16.07 -14.41
CA ILE A 519 29.71 16.56 -14.18
C ILE A 519 29.59 18.05 -14.49
N LYS A 520 30.55 18.87 -14.03
CA LYS A 520 30.60 20.32 -14.28
C LYS A 520 30.80 20.70 -15.75
N ALA A 521 31.37 19.81 -16.56
CA ALA A 521 31.68 20.07 -17.97
C ALA A 521 30.48 19.88 -18.91
N GLN A 522 29.36 19.32 -18.43
CA GLN A 522 28.20 18.97 -19.24
C GLN A 522 27.06 20.00 -19.08
N ALA A 523 26.61 20.59 -20.20
CA ALA A 523 25.54 21.61 -20.21
C ALA A 523 24.20 21.10 -19.64
N GLU A 524 23.93 19.80 -19.80
CA GLU A 524 22.73 19.13 -19.27
C GLU A 524 22.68 19.15 -17.73
N TYR A 525 23.82 19.21 -17.02
CA TYR A 525 23.85 19.27 -15.55
C TYR A 525 23.25 20.57 -15.02
N VAL A 526 23.48 21.70 -15.69
CA VAL A 526 22.90 23.00 -15.30
C VAL A 526 21.38 22.99 -15.46
N GLN A 527 20.89 22.33 -16.50
CA GLN A 527 19.46 22.15 -16.80
C GLN A 527 18.81 21.12 -15.86
N LEU A 528 19.54 20.06 -15.49
CA LEU A 528 19.09 19.05 -14.53
C LEU A 528 19.09 19.55 -13.08
N VAL A 529 20.04 20.41 -12.70
CA VAL A 529 20.06 21.10 -11.39
C VAL A 529 18.90 22.11 -11.27
N THR A 530 18.42 22.64 -12.39
CA THR A 530 17.23 23.52 -12.44
C THR A 530 15.91 22.74 -12.53
N GLU A 531 15.87 21.54 -13.12
CA GLU A 531 14.66 20.69 -13.22
C GLU A 531 14.50 19.65 -12.07
N LEU A 532 15.59 19.14 -11.48
CA LEU A 532 15.55 18.18 -10.37
C LEU A 532 15.71 18.90 -9.03
N ARG A 533 14.66 18.75 -8.21
CA ARG A 533 14.57 19.20 -6.81
C ARG A 533 15.85 18.90 -6.00
N MET A 534 16.70 19.92 -5.85
CA MET A 534 17.88 20.05 -5.00
C MET A 534 17.59 19.96 -3.47
N THR A 535 16.67 19.09 -3.04
CA THR A 535 16.27 18.95 -1.62
C THR A 535 16.13 17.51 -1.12
N ARG A 536 16.37 16.46 -1.92
CA ARG A 536 16.35 15.07 -1.43
C ARG A 536 17.65 14.29 -1.58
N ALA A 537 18.38 14.47 -2.67
CA ALA A 537 19.62 13.72 -2.90
C ALA A 537 20.79 14.21 -2.02
N ILE A 538 20.83 15.51 -1.73
CA ILE A 538 21.93 16.15 -0.96
C ILE A 538 21.50 16.45 0.49
N GLN A 539 20.21 16.34 0.83
CA GLN A 539 19.69 16.62 2.17
C GLN A 539 20.35 15.79 3.28
N PRO A 540 20.66 14.48 3.10
CA PRO A 540 21.42 13.72 4.09
C PRO A 540 22.84 14.25 4.30
N GLN A 541 23.47 14.78 3.24
CA GLN A 541 24.82 15.36 3.27
C GLN A 541 24.81 16.74 3.93
N ILE A 542 23.78 17.56 3.69
CA ILE A 542 23.54 18.83 4.39
C ILE A 542 23.25 18.58 5.88
N ASN A 543 22.44 17.58 6.21
CA ASN A 543 22.14 17.24 7.60
C ASN A 543 23.37 16.65 8.33
N ALA A 544 24.21 15.85 7.66
CA ALA A 544 25.47 15.35 8.20
C ALA A 544 26.54 16.45 8.33
N PHE A 545 26.54 17.43 7.41
CA PHE A 545 27.33 18.65 7.47
C PHE A 545 26.98 19.48 8.71
N LEU A 546 25.69 19.72 8.94
CA LEU A 546 25.17 20.46 10.10
C LEU A 546 25.39 19.74 11.46
N GLN A 547 25.61 18.42 11.46
CA GLN A 547 25.74 17.62 12.68
C GLN A 547 27.19 17.25 13.08
N GLY A 548 28.24 17.49 12.26
CA GLY A 548 29.59 17.07 12.71
C GLY A 548 30.85 17.41 11.90
N PHE A 549 30.79 18.04 10.72
CA PHE A 549 31.99 18.26 9.88
C PHE A 549 32.54 19.70 9.98
N HIS A 550 33.03 20.10 11.16
CA HIS A 550 33.55 21.47 11.36
C HIS A 550 35.03 21.70 10.98
N MET A 551 35.80 20.70 10.56
CA MET A 551 37.28 20.87 10.46
C MET A 551 37.88 20.83 9.05
N PHE A 552 37.12 20.49 8.00
CA PHE A 552 37.62 20.61 6.63
C PHE A 552 36.47 20.78 5.65
N ILE A 553 36.37 21.97 5.05
CA ILE A 553 35.41 22.24 3.98
C ILE A 553 36.16 22.10 2.65
N PRO A 554 35.81 21.16 1.77
CA PRO A 554 36.40 21.07 0.45
C PRO A 554 36.13 22.38 -0.31
N PRO A 555 37.14 23.07 -0.85
CA PRO A 555 36.95 24.33 -1.58
C PRO A 555 35.95 24.19 -2.74
N SER A 556 35.83 22.99 -3.31
CA SER A 556 34.91 22.64 -4.39
C SER A 556 33.43 22.66 -3.98
N LEU A 557 33.11 22.54 -2.68
CA LEU A 557 31.76 22.55 -2.11
C LEU A 557 31.35 23.96 -1.67
N ILE A 558 32.31 24.80 -1.27
CA ILE A 558 32.09 26.24 -1.04
C ILE A 558 31.78 26.95 -2.36
N GLN A 559 32.46 26.57 -3.45
CA GLN A 559 32.21 27.13 -4.78
C GLN A 559 30.86 26.73 -5.40
N LEU A 560 30.04 25.92 -4.71
CA LEU A 560 28.70 25.53 -5.15
C LEU A 560 27.60 26.47 -4.66
N PHE A 561 27.88 27.28 -3.62
CA PHE A 561 26.93 28.19 -3.00
C PHE A 561 27.47 29.61 -3.14
N ASP A 562 26.59 30.59 -3.40
CA ASP A 562 26.98 31.99 -3.28
C ASP A 562 27.11 32.39 -1.79
N GLU A 563 27.72 33.55 -1.51
CA GLU A 563 27.95 34.04 -0.15
C GLU A 563 26.66 34.05 0.69
N TYR A 564 25.52 34.31 0.04
CA TYR A 564 24.21 34.40 0.65
C TYR A 564 23.59 33.02 0.96
N GLU A 565 23.72 32.04 0.07
CA GLU A 565 23.25 30.66 0.30
C GLU A 565 24.07 29.96 1.40
N LEU A 566 25.37 30.24 1.48
CA LEU A 566 26.24 29.80 2.58
C LEU A 566 25.85 30.45 3.91
N GLU A 567 25.53 31.73 3.90
CA GLU A 567 25.07 32.47 5.09
C GLU A 567 23.72 31.94 5.59
N LEU A 568 22.78 31.60 4.69
CA LEU A 568 21.50 30.96 5.03
C LEU A 568 21.67 29.55 5.60
N LEU A 569 22.64 28.78 5.09
CA LEU A 569 22.94 27.43 5.58
C LEU A 569 23.59 27.44 6.97
N LEU A 570 24.36 28.49 7.28
CA LEU A 570 25.13 28.60 8.53
C LEU A 570 24.39 29.37 9.64
N SER A 571 23.49 30.29 9.30
CA SER A 571 22.79 31.16 10.27
C SER A 571 21.49 30.58 10.84
N GLY A 572 20.93 29.55 10.22
CA GLY A 572 19.58 29.07 10.56
C GLY A 572 18.48 29.96 9.99
N MET A 573 17.24 29.45 9.98
CA MET A 573 16.11 30.03 9.24
C MET A 573 15.96 31.55 9.47
N PRO A 574 15.78 32.36 8.41
CA PRO A 574 15.61 33.81 8.58
C PRO A 574 14.35 34.10 9.40
N GLU A 575 14.51 34.90 10.47
CA GLU A 575 13.40 35.31 11.32
C GLU A 575 12.41 36.15 10.50
N ILE A 576 11.18 35.67 10.34
CA ILE A 576 10.14 36.36 9.57
C ILE A 576 9.65 37.57 10.38
N ASP A 577 9.95 38.78 9.90
CA ASP A 577 9.38 40.01 10.45
C ASP A 577 7.90 40.13 10.07
N VAL A 578 7.03 39.75 11.01
CA VAL A 578 5.57 39.81 10.84
C VAL A 578 5.07 41.25 10.70
N SER A 579 5.76 42.24 11.28
CA SER A 579 5.38 43.65 11.17
C SER A 579 5.64 44.19 9.76
N ASP A 580 6.71 43.75 9.11
CA ASP A 580 6.97 44.02 7.70
C ASP A 580 5.96 43.29 6.80
N TRP A 581 5.61 42.05 7.13
CA TRP A 581 4.61 41.28 6.38
C TRP A 581 3.22 41.93 6.39
N ILE A 582 2.75 42.36 7.56
CA ILE A 582 1.47 43.07 7.71
C ILE A 582 1.45 44.36 6.88
N ARG A 583 2.55 45.11 6.89
CA ARG A 583 2.65 46.42 6.20
C ARG A 583 2.55 46.29 4.69
N ASN A 584 3.07 45.20 4.13
CA ASN A 584 3.16 44.97 2.70
C ASN A 584 2.09 43.98 2.18
N THR A 585 1.04 43.73 2.96
CA THR A 585 -0.10 42.90 2.54
C THR A 585 -1.22 43.73 1.95
N GLU A 586 -1.71 43.34 0.77
CA GLU A 586 -2.87 43.93 0.11
C GLU A 586 -4.15 43.15 0.44
N TYR A 587 -5.25 43.87 0.68
CA TYR A 587 -6.56 43.27 0.96
C TYR A 587 -7.50 43.52 -0.23
N THR A 588 -8.19 42.48 -0.68
CA THR A 588 -9.05 42.54 -1.87
C THR A 588 -10.36 41.80 -1.63
N SER A 589 -11.31 41.96 -2.56
CA SER A 589 -12.59 41.23 -2.56
C SER A 589 -13.47 41.47 -1.33
N GLY A 590 -13.37 42.63 -0.68
CA GLY A 590 -14.26 43.03 0.42
C GLY A 590 -13.64 43.01 1.81
N TYR A 591 -12.36 42.62 1.95
CA TYR A 591 -11.62 42.81 3.20
C TYR A 591 -10.93 44.16 3.27
N GLU A 592 -11.04 44.79 4.44
CA GLU A 592 -10.26 45.93 4.88
C GLU A 592 -9.38 45.52 6.07
N ARG A 593 -8.32 46.30 6.35
CA ARG A 593 -7.37 45.98 7.43
C ARG A 593 -8.05 45.98 8.81
N GLU A 594 -9.10 46.78 8.94
CA GLU A 594 -9.88 46.97 10.16
C GLU A 594 -10.88 45.84 10.43
N ASP A 595 -11.06 44.92 9.49
CA ASP A 595 -12.02 43.83 9.65
C ASP A 595 -11.62 42.86 10.77
N PRO A 596 -12.58 42.40 11.60
CA PRO A 596 -12.30 41.48 12.70
C PRO A 596 -11.57 40.20 12.26
N VAL A 597 -11.94 39.66 11.09
CA VAL A 597 -11.33 38.43 10.54
C VAL A 597 -9.86 38.64 10.17
N ILE A 598 -9.50 39.82 9.64
CA ILE A 598 -8.12 40.17 9.31
C ILE A 598 -7.29 40.41 10.56
N GLN A 599 -7.86 41.08 11.57
CA GLN A 599 -7.20 41.26 12.87
C GLN A 599 -6.93 39.90 13.54
N TRP A 600 -7.92 39.00 13.55
CA TRP A 600 -7.75 37.65 14.08
C TRP A 600 -6.70 36.85 13.31
N PHE A 601 -6.64 36.99 11.98
CA PHE A 601 -5.63 36.32 11.17
C PHE A 601 -4.22 36.71 11.60
N TRP A 602 -3.92 38.01 11.71
CA TRP A 602 -2.58 38.46 12.09
C TRP A 602 -2.24 38.15 13.56
N GLU A 603 -3.20 38.23 14.47
CA GLU A 603 -3.00 37.76 15.85
C GLU A 603 -2.67 36.26 15.93
N VAL A 604 -3.22 35.46 15.01
CA VAL A 604 -2.87 34.03 14.89
C VAL A 604 -1.46 33.88 14.30
N VAL A 605 -1.10 34.63 13.26
CA VAL A 605 0.25 34.58 12.64
C VAL A 605 1.35 35.00 13.61
N GLU A 606 1.10 35.98 14.47
CA GLU A 606 2.02 36.37 15.54
C GLU A 606 2.14 35.26 16.61
N GLY A 607 1.07 34.51 16.87
CA GLY A 607 1.02 33.47 17.90
C GLY A 607 1.50 32.07 17.49
N ILE A 608 1.78 31.82 16.20
CA ILE A 608 2.30 30.53 15.69
C ILE A 608 3.84 30.49 15.69
N THR A 609 4.40 29.29 15.60
CA THR A 609 5.86 29.03 15.60
C THR A 609 6.55 29.57 14.35
N PRO A 610 7.87 29.86 14.39
CA PRO A 610 8.64 30.27 13.22
C PRO A 610 8.52 29.29 12.04
N GLU A 611 8.47 27.99 12.32
CA GLU A 611 8.29 26.93 11.33
C GLU A 611 6.91 27.00 10.66
N GLU A 612 5.85 27.25 11.43
CA GLU A 612 4.48 27.42 10.91
C GLU A 612 4.35 28.70 10.06
N ARG A 613 5.08 29.77 10.40
CA ARG A 613 5.12 31.00 9.57
C ARG A 613 5.78 30.74 8.21
N VAL A 614 6.84 29.93 8.18
CA VAL A 614 7.47 29.49 6.92
C VAL A 614 6.52 28.61 6.12
N LEU A 615 5.78 27.70 6.76
CA LEU A 615 4.76 26.89 6.10
C LEU A 615 3.64 27.76 5.51
N LEU A 616 3.21 28.81 6.21
CA LEU A 616 2.24 29.77 5.69
C LEU A 616 2.77 30.53 4.47
N LEU A 617 4.02 30.99 4.53
CA LEU A 617 4.66 31.64 3.39
C LEU A 617 4.74 30.71 2.18
N GLN A 618 5.15 29.47 2.41
CA GLN A 618 5.22 28.43 1.38
C GLN A 618 3.83 28.08 0.84
N PHE A 619 2.82 28.04 1.71
CA PHE A 619 1.44 27.76 1.32
C PHE A 619 0.92 28.80 0.34
N VAL A 620 1.23 30.09 0.55
CA VAL A 620 0.72 31.18 -0.29
C VAL A 620 1.59 31.49 -1.49
N THR A 621 2.92 31.35 -1.40
CA THR A 621 3.85 31.77 -2.45
C THR A 621 4.45 30.60 -3.22
N GLY A 622 4.37 29.38 -2.68
CA GLY A 622 5.11 28.23 -3.18
C GLY A 622 6.62 28.28 -2.91
N SER A 623 7.11 29.35 -2.26
CA SER A 623 8.52 29.57 -1.93
C SER A 623 8.75 29.48 -0.43
N SER A 624 9.88 28.88 -0.04
CA SER A 624 10.35 28.87 1.36
C SER A 624 11.27 30.04 1.69
N ARG A 625 11.49 30.98 0.76
CA ARG A 625 12.45 32.10 0.88
C ARG A 625 11.74 33.43 1.06
N VAL A 626 12.13 34.21 2.09
CA VAL A 626 11.74 35.63 2.23
C VAL A 626 12.60 36.46 1.26
N PRO A 627 12.01 37.39 0.47
CA PRO A 627 12.77 38.22 -0.45
C PRO A 627 13.77 39.12 0.27
N HIS A 628 14.90 39.42 -0.40
CA HIS A 628 16.04 40.20 0.11
C HIS A 628 15.69 41.63 0.56
N GLY A 629 14.46 42.11 0.30
CA GLY A 629 13.92 43.42 0.67
C GLY A 629 12.61 43.36 1.48
N GLY A 630 12.31 42.23 2.12
CA GLY A 630 11.09 42.03 2.90
C GLY A 630 9.88 41.64 2.05
N PHE A 631 8.68 41.78 2.60
CA PHE A 631 7.42 41.39 1.96
C PHE A 631 6.90 42.42 0.93
N ALA A 632 7.64 43.53 0.74
CA ALA A 632 7.30 44.60 -0.19
C ALA A 632 7.24 44.17 -1.66
N ASN A 633 7.92 43.08 -2.04
CA ASN A 633 7.85 42.50 -3.39
C ASN A 633 8.20 41.00 -3.34
N ILE A 634 7.19 40.14 -3.32
CA ILE A 634 7.35 38.69 -3.33
C ILE A 634 7.40 38.18 -4.77
N MET A 635 8.29 37.24 -5.08
CA MET A 635 8.40 36.66 -6.42
C MET A 635 7.22 35.71 -6.69
N GLY A 636 6.34 36.08 -7.63
CA GLY A 636 5.27 35.22 -8.16
C GLY A 636 5.57 34.71 -9.57
N GLY A 637 4.68 33.88 -10.12
CA GLY A 637 4.84 33.28 -11.46
C GLY A 637 4.86 34.29 -12.61
N SER A 638 4.37 35.50 -12.37
CA SER A 638 4.34 36.63 -13.31
C SER A 638 5.26 37.80 -12.92
N GLY A 639 6.19 37.61 -11.99
CA GLY A 639 7.13 38.64 -11.52
C GLY A 639 6.88 39.07 -10.07
N LEU A 640 7.40 40.24 -9.68
CA LEU A 640 7.25 40.80 -8.33
C LEU A 640 5.79 41.16 -8.04
N GLN A 641 5.23 40.63 -6.96
CA GLN A 641 3.85 40.84 -6.51
C GLN A 641 3.77 40.92 -4.98
N ASN A 642 2.75 41.61 -4.47
CA ASN A 642 2.50 41.71 -3.04
C ASN A 642 1.84 40.44 -2.51
N PHE A 643 1.90 40.24 -1.19
CA PHE A 643 1.07 39.24 -0.53
C PHE A 643 -0.37 39.75 -0.50
N THR A 644 -1.34 38.98 -1.01
CA THR A 644 -2.73 39.44 -1.10
C THR A 644 -3.66 38.56 -0.26
N ILE A 645 -4.56 39.15 0.51
CA ILE A 645 -5.66 38.42 1.18
C ILE A 645 -6.99 38.80 0.53
N ALA A 646 -7.75 37.79 0.09
CA ALA A 646 -9.05 37.96 -0.55
C ALA A 646 -10.17 37.32 0.29
N ALA A 647 -11.26 38.05 0.48
CA ALA A 647 -12.43 37.54 1.20
C ALA A 647 -13.17 36.46 0.40
N VAL A 648 -13.65 35.43 1.10
CA VAL A 648 -14.51 34.38 0.55
C VAL A 648 -15.70 34.14 1.49
N PRO A 649 -16.92 33.92 0.94
CA PRO A 649 -18.08 33.59 1.76
C PRO A 649 -17.85 32.34 2.61
N TYR A 650 -18.17 32.43 3.89
CA TYR A 650 -18.00 31.31 4.82
C TYR A 650 -18.98 30.16 4.52
N THR A 651 -18.46 28.93 4.52
CA THR A 651 -19.24 27.70 4.57
C THR A 651 -18.63 26.73 5.58
N PRO A 652 -19.42 25.86 6.25
CA PRO A 652 -19.00 25.16 7.47
C PRO A 652 -17.77 24.23 7.38
N ASN A 653 -17.21 24.00 6.19
CA ASN A 653 -16.06 23.11 5.95
C ASN A 653 -15.03 23.70 4.97
N LEU A 654 -15.14 24.97 4.60
CA LEU A 654 -14.22 25.59 3.66
C LEU A 654 -12.92 25.95 4.37
N LEU A 655 -11.79 25.43 3.89
CA LEU A 655 -10.45 25.78 4.34
C LEU A 655 -9.94 27.03 3.58
N PRO A 656 -8.98 27.79 4.15
CA PRO A 656 -8.27 28.80 3.39
C PRO A 656 -7.56 28.15 2.20
N THR A 657 -7.56 28.81 1.06
CA THR A 657 -6.90 28.32 -0.15
C THR A 657 -5.91 29.35 -0.67
N SER A 658 -4.90 28.91 -1.41
CA SER A 658 -3.88 29.80 -1.96
C SER A 658 -3.79 29.73 -3.47
N SER A 659 -3.43 30.86 -4.08
CA SER A 659 -3.05 30.97 -5.48
C SER A 659 -1.58 31.40 -5.55
N THR A 660 -0.68 30.42 -5.63
CA THR A 660 0.78 30.64 -5.58
C THR A 660 1.34 31.44 -6.73
N CYS A 661 0.72 31.39 -7.91
CA CYS A 661 1.14 32.21 -9.05
C CYS A 661 1.05 33.71 -8.79
N ILE A 662 0.16 34.12 -7.87
CA ILE A 662 -0.12 35.53 -7.55
C ILE A 662 -0.04 35.87 -6.05
N ASN A 663 0.64 35.02 -5.26
CA ASN A 663 0.83 35.23 -3.81
C ASN A 663 -0.45 35.59 -3.03
N MET A 664 -1.58 34.97 -3.40
CA MET A 664 -2.89 35.33 -2.86
C MET A 664 -3.44 34.23 -1.93
N LEU A 665 -3.83 34.62 -0.72
CA LEU A 665 -4.57 33.81 0.24
C LEU A 665 -6.06 34.16 0.18
N LYS A 666 -6.88 33.17 -0.15
CA LYS A 666 -8.34 33.25 -0.07
C LYS A 666 -8.76 32.81 1.33
N LEU A 667 -9.18 33.77 2.14
CA LEU A 667 -9.54 33.57 3.54
C LEU A 667 -11.07 33.65 3.71
N PRO A 668 -11.73 32.58 4.18
CA PRO A 668 -13.15 32.63 4.50
C PRO A 668 -13.47 33.53 5.69
N GLU A 669 -14.65 34.14 5.70
CA GLU A 669 -15.18 34.96 6.81
C GLU A 669 -15.57 34.11 8.04
N TYR A 670 -14.58 33.55 8.74
CA TYR A 670 -14.82 32.69 9.88
C TYR A 670 -15.54 33.41 11.03
N PRO A 671 -16.44 32.71 11.76
CA PRO A 671 -17.24 33.32 12.81
C PRO A 671 -16.50 33.55 14.14
N SER A 672 -15.31 32.96 14.34
CA SER A 672 -14.47 33.20 15.53
C SER A 672 -12.98 32.98 15.25
N LYS A 673 -12.13 33.57 16.09
CA LYS A 673 -10.66 33.43 16.03
C LYS A 673 -10.19 31.99 16.21
N GLU A 674 -10.84 31.22 17.08
CA GLU A 674 -10.49 29.81 17.35
C GLU A 674 -10.73 28.94 16.11
N ILE A 675 -11.85 29.17 15.43
CA ILE A 675 -12.18 28.46 14.18
C ILE A 675 -11.19 28.85 13.08
N LEU A 676 -10.85 30.13 12.95
CA LEU A 676 -9.84 30.59 12.00
C LEU A 676 -8.50 29.90 12.26
N LYS A 677 -8.04 29.86 13.51
CA LYS A 677 -6.77 29.22 13.88
C LYS A 677 -6.76 27.73 13.53
N ASP A 678 -7.78 27.00 13.92
CA ASP A 678 -7.89 25.56 13.66
C ASP A 678 -7.91 25.26 12.16
N ARG A 679 -8.76 25.97 11.40
CA ARG A 679 -8.86 25.78 9.94
C ARG A 679 -7.59 26.21 9.20
N LEU A 680 -6.90 27.26 9.66
CA LEU A 680 -5.63 27.70 9.09
C LEU A 680 -4.55 26.63 9.30
N LEU A 681 -4.38 26.12 10.53
CA LEU A 681 -3.40 25.08 10.82
C LEU A 681 -3.68 23.79 10.05
N VAL A 682 -4.95 23.38 9.93
CA VAL A 682 -5.33 22.23 9.09
C VAL A 682 -4.93 22.44 7.64
N ALA A 683 -5.16 23.63 7.07
CA ALA A 683 -4.77 23.94 5.69
C ALA A 683 -3.24 23.93 5.49
N LEU A 684 -2.47 24.41 6.47
CA LEU A 684 -1.00 24.41 6.41
C LEU A 684 -0.41 22.99 6.47
N HIS A 685 -0.99 22.09 7.26
CA HIS A 685 -0.47 20.73 7.44
C HIS A 685 -0.99 19.72 6.40
N CYS A 686 -2.21 19.90 5.92
CA CYS A 686 -2.86 18.95 4.99
C CYS A 686 -2.83 19.42 3.52
N GLY A 687 -2.49 20.69 3.27
CA GLY A 687 -2.56 21.31 1.94
C GLY A 687 -4.00 21.49 1.45
N SER A 688 -4.16 22.30 0.40
CA SER A 688 -5.48 22.65 -0.19
C SER A 688 -6.23 21.47 -0.85
N TYR A 689 -5.62 20.28 -0.93
CA TYR A 689 -6.22 19.06 -1.51
C TYR A 689 -6.79 18.08 -0.48
N GLY A 690 -6.59 18.31 0.81
CA GLY A 690 -6.94 17.35 1.85
C GLY A 690 -8.27 17.64 2.53
N TYR A 691 -9.42 17.57 1.85
CA TYR A 691 -10.74 17.28 2.45
C TYR A 691 -11.82 17.05 1.38
N THR A 692 -11.67 15.98 0.58
CA THR A 692 -12.82 15.35 -0.11
C THR A 692 -13.22 14.01 0.53
N MET A 693 -12.60 13.63 1.65
CA MET A 693 -13.04 12.50 2.47
C MET A 693 -12.87 12.81 3.96
N ALA A 694 -13.93 13.35 4.57
CA ALA A 694 -14.42 12.96 5.90
C ALA A 694 -15.81 13.57 6.12
#